data_AF-A0A968NR42-F1
#
_entry.id   AF-A0A968NR42-F1
#
_cell.length_a   1.000
_cell.length_b   1.000
_cell.length_c   1.000
_cell.angle_alpha   90.00
_cell.angle_beta   90.00
_cell.angle_gamma   90.00
#
_symmetry.space_group_name_H-M   'P 1'
#
loop_
_entity.id
_entity.type
_entity.pdbx_description
1 polymer ?
#
loop_
_entity_poly.entity_id
_entity_poly.type
_entity_poly.pdbx_seq_one_letter_code
_entity_poly.pdbx_strand_id
1 'polypeptide(L)'
;MPKRSQLGQTIPELRQAIGQACRQRAIELFQADRMVRETLAVIDRSLLPHGDYVAPGLAIVRPDAAFPNKIIGDPNTCPWPHLRRTIGHHWYVDRLQPQVGFLSRDEAQILYNNALQFQGKPALEIGCWLGWSACHLALAGVELDVIDPMLGRSEFYESVDASLTAAGVRDRVNLVAGYSPQAVEALAAAGRQVVFDLHRRDHDAPAPLNDAIACLPFAAPDAMIVFHDLASPDVAAGLDYLKEQGWKTKVYQTMQIMGVAWRGNVEAIDHQPDPAVNWPLPDHLRDYEISGIDGSSGDPLRQLLRGIAALRLPPVSPVLPDFAERKQLRDRITQGKTAYRQDRQEAAIAAFQAALTINPGSRIAHQHLSHLYWQQNDLPRSLHHHALALSGAIADGMQGEEFQMLLAAVRPFTLLSVDRLFSLYSLTKQICLDDVPGEIVECGTCRGGAAALLAAVVQRYSLRPRYVYAFDTFEGMPDPIEIDRHQGIPANETGFGAGTLKAPIAENLNLICEALGVQDLVIPVAGLFAETLPANRSRIGAIALLHADGDWYESTLAIFNTLYDQIVPDGVIQVDDYGHWEGCRQAIHEFERDRFTEFGLRSIDYTGVWFTKRDPAHPDCNYWRICWHGALSAVQQGDRDLHNWQCPPSSS
;
A
#
# COMPACT_ATOMS: atom_id res chain seq x y z
N MET A 1 -39.58 -44.65 -37.64
CA MET A 1 -38.33 -43.84 -37.65
C MET A 1 -38.49 -42.75 -38.70
N PRO A 2 -37.85 -41.57 -38.63
CA PRO A 2 -37.11 -40.88 -37.55
C PRO A 2 -37.76 -39.47 -37.28
N LYS A 3 -37.28 -38.50 -36.48
CA LYS A 3 -36.02 -38.24 -35.75
C LYS A 3 -36.32 -37.27 -34.59
N ARG A 4 -36.06 -37.70 -33.35
CA ARG A 4 -35.69 -36.82 -32.23
C ARG A 4 -34.24 -36.40 -32.47
N SER A 5 -33.97 -35.11 -32.68
CA SER A 5 -32.64 -34.52 -32.47
C SER A 5 -32.73 -33.00 -32.63
N GLN A 6 -32.60 -32.26 -31.53
CA GLN A 6 -31.79 -31.02 -31.39
C GLN A 6 -32.15 -30.29 -30.08
N LEU A 7 -31.94 -30.97 -28.95
CA LEU A 7 -31.58 -30.32 -27.69
C LEU A 7 -30.35 -31.10 -27.22
N GLY A 8 -29.18 -30.64 -27.67
CA GLY A 8 -27.90 -31.33 -27.54
C GLY A 8 -27.20 -31.01 -26.23
N GLN A 9 -27.80 -31.36 -25.09
CA GLN A 9 -27.07 -31.46 -23.83
C GLN A 9 -27.54 -32.71 -23.07
N THR A 10 -26.59 -33.57 -22.73
CA THR A 10 -26.81 -34.79 -21.94
C THR A 10 -26.94 -34.43 -20.44
N ILE A 11 -27.66 -35.25 -19.66
CA ILE A 11 -27.84 -35.02 -18.21
C ILE A 11 -26.51 -34.85 -17.44
N PRO A 12 -25.40 -35.54 -17.78
CA PRO A 12 -24.08 -35.27 -17.22
C PRO A 12 -23.52 -33.88 -17.55
N GLU A 13 -23.69 -33.40 -18.79
CA GLU A 13 -23.25 -32.05 -19.21
C GLU A 13 -24.04 -30.95 -18.49
N LEU A 14 -25.34 -31.17 -18.27
CA LEU A 14 -26.18 -30.28 -17.46
C LEU A 14 -25.77 -30.26 -15.99
N ARG A 15 -25.41 -31.41 -15.40
CA ARG A 15 -24.86 -31.47 -14.03
C ARG A 15 -23.49 -30.80 -13.91
N GLN A 16 -22.64 -30.92 -14.93
CA GLN A 16 -21.34 -30.27 -14.97
C GLN A 16 -21.46 -28.75 -15.13
N ALA A 17 -22.37 -28.27 -15.98
CA ALA A 17 -22.65 -26.85 -16.17
C ALA A 17 -23.27 -26.22 -14.90
N ILE A 18 -24.21 -26.90 -14.24
CA ILE A 18 -24.76 -26.47 -12.94
C ILE A 18 -23.67 -26.48 -11.86
N GLY A 19 -22.82 -27.51 -11.83
CA GLY A 19 -21.68 -27.60 -10.90
C GLY A 19 -20.64 -26.50 -11.11
N GLN A 20 -20.33 -26.13 -12.36
CA GLN A 20 -19.46 -25.01 -12.70
C GLN A 20 -20.09 -23.66 -12.36
N ALA A 21 -21.37 -23.44 -12.64
CA ALA A 21 -22.07 -22.21 -12.29
C ALA A 21 -22.18 -22.05 -10.76
N CYS A 22 -22.45 -23.12 -10.01
CA CYS A 22 -22.43 -23.11 -8.55
C CYS A 22 -21.02 -22.89 -7.99
N ARG A 23 -19.98 -23.48 -8.60
CA ARG A 23 -18.58 -23.25 -8.20
C ARG A 23 -18.12 -21.82 -8.50
N GLN A 24 -18.49 -21.26 -9.65
CA GLN A 24 -18.20 -19.88 -10.04
C GLN A 24 -18.91 -18.89 -9.12
N ARG A 25 -20.19 -19.13 -8.82
CA ARG A 25 -20.96 -18.31 -7.88
C ARG A 25 -20.46 -18.44 -6.43
N ALA A 26 -19.95 -19.61 -6.04
CA ALA A 26 -19.27 -19.79 -4.76
C ALA A 26 -17.92 -19.03 -4.73
N ILE A 27 -17.12 -19.10 -5.80
CA ILE A 27 -15.87 -18.32 -5.91
C ILE A 27 -16.14 -16.82 -5.85
N GLU A 28 -17.16 -16.32 -6.55
CA GLU A 28 -17.59 -14.92 -6.51
C GLU A 28 -18.13 -14.53 -5.12
N LEU A 29 -18.86 -15.41 -4.45
CA LEU A 29 -19.30 -15.20 -3.06
C LEU A 29 -18.11 -15.18 -2.10
N PHE A 30 -17.11 -16.06 -2.24
CA PHE A 30 -15.90 -16.07 -1.40
C PHE A 30 -14.99 -14.86 -1.68
N GLN A 31 -14.91 -14.39 -2.93
CA GLN A 31 -14.16 -13.19 -3.30
C GLN A 31 -14.86 -11.92 -2.83
N ALA A 32 -16.18 -11.83 -2.99
CA ALA A 32 -16.98 -10.71 -2.47
C ALA A 32 -16.97 -10.68 -0.94
N ASP A 33 -17.08 -11.83 -0.27
CA ASP A 33 -17.03 -11.92 1.19
C ASP A 33 -15.64 -11.57 1.73
N ARG A 34 -14.55 -11.98 1.05
CA ARG A 34 -13.19 -11.53 1.40
C ARG A 34 -13.03 -10.01 1.22
N MET A 35 -13.44 -9.47 0.08
CA MET A 35 -13.34 -8.04 -0.22
C MET A 35 -14.22 -7.20 0.74
N VAL A 36 -15.40 -7.70 1.11
CA VAL A 36 -16.28 -7.09 2.11
C VAL A 36 -15.64 -7.16 3.50
N ARG A 37 -15.03 -8.29 3.90
CA ARG A 37 -14.33 -8.40 5.19
C ARG A 37 -13.09 -7.51 5.27
N GLU A 38 -12.31 -7.42 4.20
CA GLU A 38 -11.14 -6.54 4.12
C GLU A 38 -11.55 -5.05 4.11
N THR A 39 -12.63 -4.70 3.40
CA THR A 39 -13.20 -3.34 3.40
C THR A 39 -13.82 -2.97 4.74
N LEU A 40 -14.56 -3.89 5.37
CA LEU A 40 -15.11 -3.70 6.73
C LEU A 40 -14.00 -3.57 7.76
N ALA A 41 -12.91 -4.34 7.67
CA ALA A 41 -11.77 -4.20 8.57
C ALA A 41 -11.09 -2.82 8.46
N VAL A 42 -11.02 -2.24 7.26
CA VAL A 42 -10.51 -0.88 7.03
C VAL A 42 -11.49 0.18 7.56
N ILE A 43 -12.79 0.03 7.27
CA ILE A 43 -13.84 0.93 7.76
C ILE A 43 -13.92 0.89 9.29
N ASP A 44 -13.93 -0.30 9.89
CA ASP A 44 -13.98 -0.46 11.33
C ASP A 44 -12.77 0.20 11.99
N ARG A 45 -11.55 0.05 11.45
CA ARG A 45 -10.38 0.75 12.01
C ARG A 45 -10.51 2.28 11.91
N SER A 46 -11.06 2.80 10.82
CA SER A 46 -11.31 4.25 10.68
C SER A 46 -12.42 4.77 11.60
N LEU A 47 -13.22 3.88 12.18
CA LEU A 47 -14.31 4.18 13.12
C LEU A 47 -13.96 3.84 14.58
N LEU A 48 -12.68 3.61 14.90
CA LEU A 48 -12.25 3.47 16.31
C LEU A 48 -12.34 4.83 17.01
N PRO A 49 -12.79 4.87 18.29
CA PRO A 49 -12.70 6.09 19.09
C PRO A 49 -11.26 6.63 19.12
N HIS A 50 -11.08 7.94 18.99
CA HIS A 50 -9.75 8.56 19.08
C HIS A 50 -9.08 8.19 20.41
N GLY A 51 -7.91 7.52 20.36
CA GLY A 51 -7.22 6.99 21.54
C GLY A 51 -7.32 5.48 21.71
N ASP A 52 -8.16 4.81 20.91
CA ASP A 52 -8.12 3.36 20.76
C ASP A 52 -7.20 2.96 19.60
N TYR A 53 -6.53 1.83 19.77
CA TYR A 53 -5.75 1.16 18.73
C TYR A 53 -6.21 -0.30 18.64
N VAL A 54 -6.14 -0.86 17.44
CA VAL A 54 -6.22 -2.31 17.20
C VAL A 54 -5.22 -2.64 16.10
N ALA A 55 -4.34 -3.61 16.36
CA ALA A 55 -3.33 -4.02 15.40
C ALA A 55 -3.90 -4.38 14.01
N PRO A 56 -3.20 -4.00 12.91
CA PRO A 56 -3.54 -4.46 11.58
C PRO A 56 -3.64 -5.99 11.46
N GLY A 57 -4.47 -6.47 10.54
CA GLY A 57 -4.77 -7.91 10.36
C GLY A 57 -5.76 -8.52 11.36
N LEU A 58 -6.00 -7.92 12.54
CA LEU A 58 -6.93 -8.48 13.53
C LEU A 58 -8.41 -8.24 13.16
N ALA A 59 -9.25 -9.25 13.38
CA ALA A 59 -10.70 -9.12 13.32
C ALA A 59 -11.21 -8.33 14.54
N ILE A 60 -12.25 -7.52 14.35
CA ILE A 60 -12.74 -6.57 15.36
C ILE A 60 -14.18 -6.92 15.77
N VAL A 61 -14.42 -7.08 17.08
CA VAL A 61 -15.76 -7.13 17.67
C VAL A 61 -15.99 -5.94 18.61
N ARG A 62 -17.22 -5.43 18.67
CA ARG A 62 -17.60 -4.24 19.45
C ARG A 62 -18.82 -4.49 20.34
N PRO A 63 -18.67 -5.24 21.44
CA PRO A 63 -19.77 -5.48 22.37
C PRO A 63 -20.09 -4.28 23.27
N ASP A 64 -19.63 -3.06 22.96
CA ASP A 64 -19.76 -1.86 23.79
C ASP A 64 -21.18 -1.61 24.30
N ALA A 65 -22.19 -1.84 23.47
CA ALA A 65 -23.59 -1.64 23.84
C ALA A 65 -24.06 -2.59 24.96
N ALA A 66 -23.41 -3.74 25.12
CA ALA A 66 -23.67 -4.70 26.19
C ALA A 66 -23.05 -4.28 27.54
N PHE A 67 -22.14 -3.29 27.54
CA PHE A 67 -21.43 -2.80 28.74
C PHE A 67 -21.74 -1.31 28.98
N PRO A 68 -22.98 -0.96 29.39
CA PRO A 68 -23.44 0.43 29.47
C PRO A 68 -22.71 1.29 30.53
N ASN A 69 -22.04 0.65 31.50
CA ASN A 69 -21.27 1.33 32.54
C ASN A 69 -19.80 1.55 32.18
N LYS A 70 -19.33 0.96 31.06
CA LYS A 70 -17.94 1.09 30.61
C LYS A 70 -17.68 2.50 30.09
N ILE A 71 -16.78 3.22 30.76
CA ILE A 71 -16.35 4.58 30.43
C ILE A 71 -14.83 4.65 30.30
N ILE A 72 -14.33 5.73 29.70
CA ILE A 72 -12.90 6.05 29.75
C ILE A 72 -12.59 6.52 31.17
N GLY A 73 -11.68 5.84 31.85
CA GLY A 73 -11.21 6.18 33.19
C GLY A 73 -10.04 7.16 33.15
N ASP A 74 -9.81 7.87 34.26
CA ASP A 74 -8.55 8.58 34.50
C ASP A 74 -7.54 7.58 35.10
N PRO A 75 -6.46 7.21 34.38
CA PRO A 75 -5.47 6.28 34.87
C PRO A 75 -4.99 6.65 36.27
N ASN A 76 -4.79 7.94 36.56
CA ASN A 76 -4.24 8.44 37.84
C ASN A 76 -5.06 8.08 39.08
N THR A 77 -6.30 7.65 38.92
CA THR A 77 -7.15 7.20 40.03
C THR A 77 -6.89 5.75 40.44
N CYS A 78 -6.27 4.95 39.58
CA CYS A 78 -5.88 3.57 39.89
C CYS A 78 -4.74 3.57 40.92
N PRO A 79 -4.85 2.86 42.06
CA PRO A 79 -3.77 2.80 43.05
C PRO A 79 -2.65 1.82 42.68
N TRP A 80 -2.80 1.02 41.63
CA TRP A 80 -1.87 -0.05 41.27
C TRP A 80 -0.56 0.52 40.68
N PRO A 81 0.62 0.16 41.22
CA PRO A 81 1.89 0.76 40.83
C PRO A 81 2.35 0.36 39.42
N HIS A 82 1.94 -0.81 38.93
CA HIS A 82 2.37 -1.34 37.63
C HIS A 82 1.55 -0.79 36.45
N LEU A 83 0.49 -0.02 36.70
CA LEU A 83 -0.30 0.59 35.64
C LEU A 83 0.57 1.52 34.78
N ARG A 84 0.68 1.23 33.48
CA ARG A 84 1.48 2.02 32.52
C ARG A 84 0.79 3.33 32.08
N ARG A 85 0.72 4.29 33.01
CA ARG A 85 0.02 5.59 32.88
C ARG A 85 0.50 6.49 31.74
N THR A 86 1.71 6.26 31.25
CA THR A 86 2.33 7.08 30.19
C THR A 86 1.91 6.65 28.78
N ILE A 87 1.23 5.51 28.63
CA ILE A 87 0.71 5.05 27.34
C ILE A 87 -0.59 5.80 27.03
N GLY A 88 -0.64 6.47 25.88
CA GLY A 88 -1.75 7.34 25.47
C GLY A 88 -3.02 6.63 25.00
N HIS A 89 -3.08 5.30 25.11
CA HIS A 89 -4.28 4.52 24.79
C HIS A 89 -5.34 4.65 25.88
N HIS A 90 -6.61 4.52 25.51
CA HIS A 90 -7.69 4.58 26.51
C HIS A 90 -7.62 3.45 27.53
N TRP A 91 -7.68 3.86 28.79
CA TRP A 91 -7.93 2.97 29.91
C TRP A 91 -9.44 2.94 30.21
N TYR A 92 -10.07 1.78 30.01
CA TYR A 92 -11.50 1.62 30.26
C TYR A 92 -11.75 1.18 31.69
N VAL A 93 -12.83 1.67 32.31
CA VAL A 93 -13.27 1.29 33.65
C VAL A 93 -14.79 1.17 33.71
N ASP A 94 -15.32 0.54 34.74
CA ASP A 94 -16.73 0.66 35.09
C ASP A 94 -16.93 1.93 35.91
N ARG A 95 -17.93 2.75 35.56
CA ARG A 95 -18.21 4.02 36.24
C ARG A 95 -18.48 3.88 37.73
N LEU A 96 -18.96 2.73 38.20
CA LEU A 96 -19.22 2.45 39.61
C LEU A 96 -17.97 1.96 40.33
N GLN A 97 -16.95 1.52 39.59
CA GLN A 97 -15.67 1.00 40.11
C GLN A 97 -14.48 1.59 39.33
N PRO A 98 -14.28 2.92 39.36
CA PRO A 98 -13.37 3.61 38.44
C PRO A 98 -11.87 3.37 38.71
N GLN A 99 -11.53 2.62 39.75
CA GLN A 99 -10.14 2.33 40.14
C GLN A 99 -9.60 1.02 39.54
N VAL A 100 -10.46 0.21 38.93
CA VAL A 100 -10.11 -1.10 38.34
C VAL A 100 -10.39 -1.04 36.84
N GLY A 101 -9.41 -1.45 36.04
CA GLY A 101 -9.45 -1.36 34.59
C GLY A 101 -10.10 -2.56 33.93
N PHE A 102 -10.72 -2.33 32.78
CA PHE A 102 -10.89 -3.33 31.74
C PHE A 102 -9.64 -3.39 30.87
N LEU A 103 -9.52 -4.46 30.09
CA LEU A 103 -8.61 -4.49 28.95
C LEU A 103 -8.82 -3.28 28.03
N SER A 104 -7.73 -2.77 27.48
CA SER A 104 -7.78 -1.86 26.35
C SER A 104 -8.45 -2.52 25.14
N ARG A 105 -8.82 -1.70 24.14
CA ARG A 105 -9.44 -2.19 22.91
C ARG A 105 -8.55 -3.21 22.21
N ASP A 106 -7.26 -2.91 22.10
CA ASP A 106 -6.26 -3.76 21.44
C ASP A 106 -6.14 -5.12 22.14
N GLU A 107 -6.00 -5.11 23.47
CA GLU A 107 -5.89 -6.32 24.30
C GLU A 107 -7.13 -7.21 24.18
N ALA A 108 -8.32 -6.61 24.17
CA ALA A 108 -9.56 -7.36 23.98
C ALA A 108 -9.64 -8.02 22.59
N GLN A 109 -9.12 -7.36 21.54
CA GLN A 109 -9.05 -7.98 20.21
C GLN A 109 -7.95 -9.04 20.11
N ILE A 110 -6.83 -8.89 20.82
CA ILE A 110 -5.79 -9.94 20.90
C ILE A 110 -6.37 -11.21 21.52
N LEU A 111 -7.13 -11.09 22.61
CA LEU A 111 -7.84 -12.24 23.19
C LEU A 111 -8.81 -12.88 22.20
N TYR A 112 -9.68 -12.06 21.59
CA TYR A 112 -10.65 -12.53 20.60
C TYR A 112 -9.97 -13.30 19.45
N ASN A 113 -8.91 -12.75 18.86
CA ASN A 113 -8.25 -13.34 17.70
C ASN A 113 -7.43 -14.59 18.05
N ASN A 114 -6.81 -14.68 19.23
CA ASN A 114 -6.21 -15.94 19.69
C ASN A 114 -7.30 -17.00 19.91
N ALA A 115 -8.43 -16.63 20.49
CA ALA A 115 -9.54 -17.54 20.79
C ALA A 115 -10.25 -18.10 19.54
N LEU A 116 -10.20 -17.41 18.39
CA LEU A 116 -10.77 -17.90 17.12
C LEU A 116 -10.21 -19.28 16.70
N GLN A 117 -8.98 -19.61 17.09
CA GLN A 117 -8.37 -20.94 16.82
C GLN A 117 -9.01 -22.08 17.62
N PHE A 118 -9.86 -21.75 18.60
CA PHE A 118 -10.47 -22.68 19.56
C PHE A 118 -12.00 -22.68 19.47
N GLN A 119 -12.59 -22.20 18.38
CA GLN A 119 -14.03 -22.19 18.19
C GLN A 119 -14.65 -23.59 18.43
N GLY A 120 -15.68 -23.64 19.29
CA GLY A 120 -16.36 -24.86 19.71
C GLY A 120 -15.57 -25.76 20.67
N LYS A 121 -14.37 -25.35 21.10
CA LYS A 121 -13.58 -26.04 22.11
C LYS A 121 -13.83 -25.43 23.50
N PRO A 122 -13.62 -26.20 24.59
CA PRO A 122 -13.69 -25.65 25.93
C PRO A 122 -12.57 -24.63 26.19
N ALA A 123 -12.89 -23.59 26.95
CA ALA A 123 -11.95 -22.55 27.41
C ALA A 123 -12.18 -22.22 28.89
N LEU A 124 -11.20 -21.62 29.57
CA LEU A 124 -11.31 -21.27 30.99
C LEU A 124 -10.71 -19.91 31.31
N GLU A 125 -11.55 -18.92 31.53
CA GLU A 125 -11.09 -17.67 32.12
C GLU A 125 -11.07 -17.76 33.65
N ILE A 126 -9.98 -17.28 34.24
CA ILE A 126 -9.89 -16.96 35.66
C ILE A 126 -10.01 -15.44 35.77
N GLY A 127 -10.82 -14.96 36.71
CA GLY A 127 -11.03 -13.57 37.12
C GLY A 127 -11.63 -12.60 36.10
N CYS A 128 -12.80 -12.88 35.54
CA CYS A 128 -13.44 -12.00 34.55
C CYS A 128 -13.80 -10.58 35.02
N TRP A 129 -13.78 -10.31 36.34
CA TRP A 129 -14.24 -9.08 36.97
C TRP A 129 -15.69 -8.73 36.59
N LEU A 130 -15.88 -7.88 35.57
CA LEU A 130 -17.20 -7.47 35.05
C LEU A 130 -17.50 -8.01 33.64
N GLY A 131 -16.71 -8.97 33.15
CA GLY A 131 -17.05 -9.83 32.02
C GLY A 131 -16.63 -9.32 30.64
N TRP A 132 -15.80 -8.27 30.56
CA TRP A 132 -15.38 -7.70 29.27
C TRP A 132 -14.53 -8.68 28.45
N SER A 133 -13.49 -9.28 29.06
CA SER A 133 -12.67 -10.34 28.50
C SER A 133 -13.49 -11.60 28.23
N ALA A 134 -14.30 -12.05 29.20
CA ALA A 134 -15.25 -13.16 29.06
C ALA A 134 -16.12 -13.05 27.79
N CYS A 135 -16.65 -11.84 27.55
CA CYS A 135 -17.49 -11.58 26.39
C CYS A 135 -16.70 -11.70 25.08
N HIS A 136 -15.46 -11.19 25.02
CA HIS A 136 -14.62 -11.33 23.82
C HIS A 136 -14.24 -12.79 23.55
N LEU A 137 -13.88 -13.55 24.58
CA LEU A 137 -13.62 -14.99 24.46
C LEU A 137 -14.88 -15.73 23.94
N ALA A 138 -16.03 -15.49 24.55
CA ALA A 138 -17.29 -16.14 24.16
C ALA A 138 -17.74 -15.74 22.74
N LEU A 139 -17.50 -14.49 22.31
CA LEU A 139 -17.75 -14.03 20.93
C LEU A 139 -16.87 -14.74 19.90
N ALA A 140 -15.67 -15.19 20.27
CA ALA A 140 -14.85 -16.03 19.41
C ALA A 140 -15.43 -17.45 19.22
N GLY A 141 -16.43 -17.81 20.04
CA GLY A 141 -17.22 -19.03 19.90
C GLY A 141 -16.66 -20.23 20.67
N VAL A 142 -15.82 -20.01 21.68
CA VAL A 142 -15.40 -21.06 22.64
C VAL A 142 -16.52 -21.38 23.63
N GLU A 143 -16.45 -22.56 24.27
CA GLU A 143 -17.33 -22.96 25.37
C GLU A 143 -16.64 -22.61 26.70
N LEU A 144 -16.96 -21.45 27.26
CA LEU A 144 -16.17 -20.77 28.28
C LEU A 144 -16.64 -21.13 29.69
N ASP A 145 -15.73 -21.62 30.51
CA ASP A 145 -15.84 -21.52 31.97
C ASP A 145 -15.22 -20.22 32.44
N VAL A 146 -15.85 -19.57 33.42
CA VAL A 146 -15.33 -18.37 34.04
C VAL A 146 -15.31 -18.56 35.54
N ILE A 147 -14.13 -18.56 36.15
CA ILE A 147 -13.94 -18.64 37.60
C ILE A 147 -13.62 -17.25 38.14
N ASP A 148 -14.47 -16.69 38.97
CA ASP A 148 -14.13 -15.45 39.70
C ASP A 148 -14.83 -15.45 41.07
N PRO A 149 -14.12 -15.22 42.19
CA PRO A 149 -14.76 -15.17 43.50
C PRO A 149 -15.80 -14.04 43.63
N MET A 150 -15.68 -12.97 42.83
CA MET A 150 -16.64 -11.86 42.79
C MET A 150 -18.02 -12.30 42.30
N LEU A 151 -18.10 -13.37 41.49
CA LEU A 151 -19.37 -13.96 41.06
C LEU A 151 -20.19 -14.53 42.22
N GLY A 152 -19.60 -14.70 43.41
CA GLY A 152 -20.35 -15.03 44.63
C GLY A 152 -21.20 -13.85 45.17
N ARG A 153 -20.99 -12.64 44.66
CA ARG A 153 -21.77 -11.44 44.99
C ARG A 153 -22.79 -11.20 43.89
N SER A 154 -24.07 -11.15 44.26
CA SER A 154 -25.19 -11.04 43.31
C SER A 154 -25.05 -9.86 42.36
N GLU A 155 -24.60 -8.70 42.85
CA GLU A 155 -24.39 -7.49 42.03
C GLU A 155 -23.37 -7.68 40.89
N PHE A 156 -22.30 -8.44 41.13
CA PHE A 156 -21.29 -8.74 40.10
C PHE A 156 -21.78 -9.82 39.16
N TYR A 157 -22.38 -10.89 39.71
CA TYR A 157 -22.96 -11.96 38.92
C TYR A 157 -24.01 -11.42 37.94
N GLU A 158 -24.99 -10.65 38.43
CA GLU A 158 -26.06 -10.07 37.62
C GLU A 158 -25.52 -9.11 36.55
N SER A 159 -24.48 -8.33 36.86
CA SER A 159 -23.85 -7.42 35.89
C SER A 159 -23.17 -8.18 34.74
N VAL A 160 -22.40 -9.22 35.07
CA VAL A 160 -21.73 -10.09 34.10
C VAL A 160 -22.78 -10.86 33.27
N ASP A 161 -23.75 -11.46 33.94
CA ASP A 161 -24.84 -12.24 33.32
C ASP A 161 -25.65 -11.38 32.34
N ALA A 162 -26.02 -10.15 32.74
CA ALA A 162 -26.73 -9.21 31.88
C ALA A 162 -25.88 -8.77 30.68
N SER A 163 -24.60 -8.50 30.86
CA SER A 163 -23.70 -8.09 29.77
C SER A 163 -23.49 -9.21 28.75
N LEU A 164 -23.27 -10.44 29.21
CA LEU A 164 -23.15 -11.62 28.33
C LEU A 164 -24.46 -11.95 27.61
N THR A 165 -25.60 -11.74 28.28
CA THR A 165 -26.94 -11.90 27.68
C THR A 165 -27.18 -10.85 26.61
N ALA A 166 -26.88 -9.58 26.89
CA ALA A 166 -27.01 -8.49 25.93
C ALA A 166 -26.09 -8.65 24.72
N ALA A 167 -24.91 -9.24 24.91
CA ALA A 167 -23.99 -9.60 23.82
C ALA A 167 -24.39 -10.87 23.05
N GLY A 168 -25.41 -11.61 23.51
CA GLY A 168 -25.91 -12.82 22.85
C GLY A 168 -25.02 -14.05 22.99
N VAL A 169 -24.13 -14.09 24.00
CA VAL A 169 -23.15 -15.16 24.20
C VAL A 169 -23.34 -15.95 25.49
N ARG A 170 -24.34 -15.59 26.30
CA ARG A 170 -24.57 -16.15 27.64
C ARG A 170 -24.66 -17.68 27.68
N ASP A 171 -25.26 -18.31 26.67
CA ASP A 171 -25.48 -19.76 26.60
C ASP A 171 -24.17 -20.57 26.49
N ARG A 172 -23.07 -19.92 26.10
CA ARG A 172 -21.74 -20.53 25.96
C ARG A 172 -20.85 -20.34 27.19
N VAL A 173 -21.35 -19.60 28.19
CA VAL A 173 -20.54 -19.19 29.35
C VAL A 173 -21.10 -19.84 30.61
N ASN A 174 -20.24 -20.54 31.35
CA ASN A 174 -20.55 -21.06 32.68
C ASN A 174 -19.82 -20.22 33.73
N LEU A 175 -20.60 -19.47 34.51
CA LEU A 175 -20.09 -18.59 35.57
C LEU A 175 -19.95 -19.38 36.88
N VAL A 176 -18.72 -19.43 37.42
CA VAL A 176 -18.36 -20.20 38.60
C VAL A 176 -17.82 -19.26 39.69
N ALA A 177 -18.58 -19.12 40.77
CA ALA A 177 -18.12 -18.42 41.97
C ALA A 177 -17.11 -19.29 42.72
N GLY A 178 -15.82 -19.02 42.56
CA GLY A 178 -14.77 -19.84 43.16
C GLY A 178 -13.38 -19.21 43.08
N TYR A 179 -12.44 -19.81 43.80
CA TYR A 179 -11.03 -19.44 43.78
C TYR A 179 -10.22 -20.48 43.01
N SER A 180 -9.25 -20.03 42.22
CA SER A 180 -8.17 -20.86 41.73
C SER A 180 -7.11 -21.07 42.85
N PRO A 181 -6.55 -22.29 43.02
CA PRO A 181 -6.62 -23.44 42.13
C PRO A 181 -7.84 -24.38 42.32
N GLN A 182 -8.57 -24.29 43.43
CA GLN A 182 -9.57 -25.31 43.80
C GLN A 182 -10.71 -25.44 42.77
N ALA A 183 -11.18 -24.31 42.23
CA ALA A 183 -12.22 -24.32 41.20
C ALA A 183 -11.70 -24.86 39.85
N VAL A 184 -10.42 -24.64 39.53
CA VAL A 184 -9.77 -25.22 38.33
C VAL A 184 -9.72 -26.74 38.44
N GLU A 185 -9.27 -27.25 39.59
CA GLU A 185 -9.21 -28.69 39.86
C GLU A 185 -10.59 -29.34 39.83
N ALA A 186 -11.62 -28.66 40.34
CA ALA A 186 -13.01 -29.15 40.29
C ALA A 186 -13.56 -29.24 38.86
N LEU A 187 -13.29 -28.25 38.01
CA LEU A 187 -13.68 -28.28 36.59
C LEU A 187 -12.93 -29.37 35.82
N ALA A 188 -11.64 -29.53 36.10
CA ALA A 188 -10.82 -30.56 35.49
C ALA A 188 -11.29 -31.98 35.85
N ALA A 189 -11.67 -32.21 37.11
CA ALA A 189 -12.26 -33.48 37.56
C ALA A 189 -13.59 -33.80 36.86
N ALA A 190 -14.31 -32.80 36.36
CA ALA A 190 -15.51 -32.96 35.54
C ALA A 190 -15.21 -33.24 34.05
N GLY A 191 -13.95 -33.43 33.66
CA GLY A 191 -13.54 -33.81 32.30
C GLY A 191 -13.43 -32.64 31.32
N ARG A 192 -13.36 -31.40 31.80
CA ARG A 192 -13.18 -30.21 30.96
C ARG A 192 -11.69 -29.94 30.75
N GLN A 193 -11.23 -29.97 29.49
CA GLN A 193 -9.87 -29.60 29.11
C GLN A 193 -9.77 -28.08 28.97
N VAL A 194 -8.72 -27.48 29.50
CA VAL A 194 -8.64 -26.03 29.72
C VAL A 194 -7.76 -25.36 28.68
N VAL A 195 -8.22 -24.22 28.15
CA VAL A 195 -7.52 -23.34 27.22
C VAL A 195 -7.90 -21.88 27.56
N PHE A 196 -6.95 -21.07 28.08
CA PHE A 196 -7.00 -19.59 28.33
C PHE A 196 -8.12 -18.97 29.17
N ASP A 197 -7.92 -18.05 30.11
CA ASP A 197 -7.15 -16.78 30.23
C ASP A 197 -6.97 -16.48 31.74
N LEU A 198 -5.91 -15.80 32.16
CA LEU A 198 -5.70 -15.41 33.57
C LEU A 198 -5.90 -13.90 33.74
N HIS A 199 -7.13 -13.50 34.06
CA HIS A 199 -7.40 -12.26 34.76
C HIS A 199 -7.47 -12.48 36.27
N ARG A 200 -6.94 -11.56 37.07
CA ARG A 200 -7.23 -11.54 38.51
C ARG A 200 -7.16 -10.11 38.95
N ARG A 201 -8.04 -9.72 39.86
CA ARG A 201 -7.90 -8.46 40.59
C ARG A 201 -6.69 -8.45 41.54
N ASP A 202 -6.22 -9.65 41.92
CA ASP A 202 -5.06 -9.87 42.75
C ASP A 202 -3.88 -10.28 41.87
N HIS A 203 -3.11 -9.28 41.42
CA HIS A 203 -1.94 -9.46 40.55
C HIS A 203 -0.66 -9.74 41.34
N ASP A 204 -0.76 -9.87 42.66
CA ASP A 204 0.38 -10.00 43.54
C ASP A 204 0.80 -11.47 43.65
N ALA A 205 2.10 -11.70 43.86
CA ALA A 205 2.62 -13.03 44.09
C ALA A 205 1.96 -13.68 45.33
N PRO A 206 1.67 -14.99 45.28
CA PRO A 206 2.01 -15.97 44.24
C PRO A 206 0.85 -16.32 43.28
N ALA A 207 -0.21 -15.51 43.23
CA ALA A 207 -1.48 -15.91 42.61
C ALA A 207 -1.36 -16.26 41.09
N PRO A 208 -0.75 -15.43 40.22
CA PRO A 208 -0.66 -15.74 38.78
C PRO A 208 0.17 -17.00 38.48
N LEU A 209 1.27 -17.21 39.21
CA LEU A 209 2.09 -18.42 39.09
C LEU A 209 1.30 -19.67 39.48
N ASN A 210 0.58 -19.62 40.61
CA ASN A 210 -0.24 -20.75 41.05
C ASN A 210 -1.33 -21.11 40.05
N ASP A 211 -1.91 -20.12 39.36
CA ASP A 211 -2.90 -20.36 38.33
C ASP A 211 -2.31 -21.06 37.11
N ALA A 212 -1.12 -20.63 36.66
CA ALA A 212 -0.38 -21.31 35.57
C ALA A 212 -0.04 -22.76 35.95
N ILE A 213 0.41 -23.00 37.19
CA ILE A 213 0.69 -24.34 37.73
C ILE A 213 -0.57 -25.20 37.77
N ALA A 214 -1.70 -24.64 38.21
CA ALA A 214 -2.95 -25.37 38.33
C ALA A 214 -3.55 -25.74 36.98
N CYS A 215 -3.40 -24.88 35.97
CA CYS A 215 -3.94 -25.13 34.62
C CYS A 215 -3.08 -26.13 33.82
N LEU A 216 -1.77 -26.17 34.03
CA LEU A 216 -0.83 -26.93 33.20
C LEU A 216 -1.15 -28.44 33.07
N PRO A 217 -1.50 -29.18 34.15
CA PRO A 217 -1.87 -30.59 34.05
C PRO A 217 -3.10 -30.87 33.19
N PHE A 218 -3.96 -29.87 32.99
CA PHE A 218 -5.26 -29.99 32.32
C PHE A 218 -5.28 -29.33 30.94
N ALA A 219 -4.18 -28.70 30.54
CA ALA A 219 -4.04 -28.12 29.22
C ALA A 219 -4.10 -29.21 28.13
N ALA A 220 -4.81 -28.94 27.05
CA ALA A 220 -4.86 -29.83 25.88
C ALA A 220 -3.47 -29.98 25.20
N PRO A 221 -3.27 -30.97 24.33
CA PRO A 221 -2.04 -31.10 23.54
C PRO A 221 -1.80 -29.87 22.65
N ASP A 222 -2.86 -29.34 22.04
CA ASP A 222 -2.90 -28.06 21.33
C ASP A 222 -3.54 -27.03 22.26
N ALA A 223 -2.71 -26.25 22.94
CA ALA A 223 -3.17 -25.31 23.97
C ALA A 223 -2.36 -24.04 23.95
N MET A 224 -2.98 -22.97 24.44
CA MET A 224 -2.31 -21.70 24.67
C MET A 224 -2.91 -21.05 25.93
N ILE A 225 -2.12 -20.22 26.58
CA ILE A 225 -2.43 -19.49 27.81
C ILE A 225 -2.00 -18.05 27.59
N VAL A 226 -2.89 -17.10 27.86
CA VAL A 226 -2.66 -15.66 27.73
C VAL A 226 -2.70 -15.06 29.13
N PHE A 227 -1.80 -14.12 29.36
CA PHE A 227 -1.69 -13.32 30.55
C PHE A 227 -1.84 -11.87 30.13
N HIS A 228 -2.78 -11.15 30.71
CA HIS A 228 -2.80 -9.69 30.67
C HIS A 228 -1.86 -9.11 31.74
N ASP A 229 -1.61 -7.80 31.74
CA ASP A 229 -0.97 -7.10 32.85
C ASP A 229 0.48 -7.53 33.18
N LEU A 230 1.23 -7.92 32.14
CA LEU A 230 2.64 -8.32 32.25
C LEU A 230 3.59 -7.20 32.67
N ALA A 231 3.12 -5.96 32.72
CA ALA A 231 3.82 -4.86 33.40
C ALA A 231 4.16 -5.21 34.86
N SER A 232 3.41 -6.11 35.50
CA SER A 232 3.74 -6.68 36.80
C SER A 232 4.68 -7.90 36.68
N PRO A 233 5.80 -7.93 37.43
CA PRO A 233 6.68 -9.10 37.47
C PRO A 233 6.00 -10.33 38.09
N ASP A 234 5.04 -10.14 39.00
CA ASP A 234 4.32 -11.23 39.65
C ASP A 234 3.41 -11.99 38.67
N VAL A 235 2.88 -11.27 37.66
CA VAL A 235 2.13 -11.88 36.56
C VAL A 235 3.08 -12.57 35.58
N ALA A 236 4.21 -11.93 35.26
CA ALA A 236 5.23 -12.50 34.39
C ALA A 236 5.78 -13.84 34.90
N ALA A 237 5.83 -14.05 36.23
CA ALA A 237 6.24 -15.31 36.83
C ALA A 237 5.43 -16.53 36.33
N GLY A 238 4.15 -16.35 36.02
CA GLY A 238 3.33 -17.41 35.42
C GLY A 238 3.75 -17.76 33.97
N LEU A 239 4.12 -16.74 33.19
CA LEU A 239 4.65 -16.92 31.83
C LEU A 239 6.05 -17.55 31.86
N ASP A 240 6.91 -17.10 32.78
CA ASP A 240 8.25 -17.66 33.01
C ASP A 240 8.17 -19.15 33.32
N TYR A 241 7.26 -19.54 34.22
CA TYR A 241 7.03 -20.95 34.53
C TYR A 241 6.67 -21.77 33.28
N LEU A 242 5.74 -21.29 32.44
CA LEU A 242 5.39 -22.03 31.21
C LEU A 242 6.55 -22.11 30.21
N LYS A 243 7.35 -21.05 30.10
CA LYS A 243 8.59 -21.03 29.30
C LYS A 243 9.57 -22.11 29.79
N GLU A 244 9.77 -22.23 31.11
CA GLU A 244 10.60 -23.26 31.73
C GLU A 244 10.05 -24.68 31.50
N GLN A 245 8.72 -24.84 31.39
CA GLN A 245 8.07 -26.09 31.00
C GLN A 245 8.15 -26.39 29.49
N GLY A 246 8.89 -25.59 28.72
CA GLY A 246 9.15 -25.80 27.29
C GLY A 246 8.05 -25.32 26.36
N TRP A 247 7.13 -24.49 26.83
CA TRP A 247 6.14 -23.84 25.97
C TRP A 247 6.81 -22.73 25.15
N LYS A 248 6.34 -22.53 23.92
CA LYS A 248 6.71 -21.35 23.15
C LYS A 248 6.08 -20.13 23.80
N THR A 249 6.80 -19.02 23.90
CA THR A 249 6.28 -17.79 24.51
C THR A 249 6.52 -16.57 23.64
N LYS A 250 5.63 -15.59 23.75
CA LYS A 250 5.70 -14.30 23.04
C LYS A 250 5.02 -13.23 23.89
N VAL A 251 5.41 -11.98 23.70
CA VAL A 251 4.83 -10.82 24.39
C VAL A 251 4.23 -9.86 23.37
N TYR A 252 3.03 -9.37 23.64
CA TYR A 252 2.35 -8.34 22.85
C TYR A 252 2.52 -6.99 23.52
N GLN A 253 2.98 -6.01 22.78
CA GLN A 253 3.26 -4.68 23.32
C GLN A 253 2.01 -3.81 23.25
N THR A 254 1.19 -3.89 24.30
CA THR A 254 -0.09 -3.21 24.49
C THR A 254 -0.05 -2.23 25.66
N MET A 255 -1.17 -1.62 26.04
CA MET A 255 -1.24 -0.70 27.18
C MET A 255 -0.64 -1.31 28.46
N GLN A 256 -1.08 -2.50 28.90
CA GLN A 256 -0.55 -3.18 30.09
C GLN A 256 0.39 -4.36 29.80
N ILE A 257 0.72 -4.57 28.53
CA ILE A 257 1.53 -5.68 28.02
C ILE A 257 0.82 -7.02 28.23
N MET A 258 0.64 -7.78 27.16
CA MET A 258 0.11 -9.14 27.26
C MET A 258 1.21 -10.16 26.97
N GLY A 259 1.12 -11.32 27.59
CA GLY A 259 2.02 -12.45 27.39
C GLY A 259 1.23 -13.65 26.90
N VAL A 260 1.84 -14.47 26.06
CA VAL A 260 1.21 -15.69 25.54
C VAL A 260 2.20 -16.84 25.58
N ALA A 261 1.72 -18.00 26.01
CA ALA A 261 2.41 -19.27 25.94
C ALA A 261 1.60 -20.28 25.13
N TRP A 262 2.21 -21.04 24.22
CA TRP A 262 1.53 -22.09 23.47
C TRP A 262 2.35 -23.36 23.24
N ARG A 263 1.65 -24.44 22.92
CA ARG A 263 2.22 -25.72 22.47
C ARG A 263 1.31 -26.41 21.45
N GLY A 264 1.85 -27.39 20.75
CA GLY A 264 1.11 -28.15 19.73
C GLY A 264 1.05 -27.42 18.38
N ASN A 265 -0.05 -27.61 17.66
CA ASN A 265 -0.28 -27.13 16.29
C ASN A 265 -1.02 -25.77 16.22
N VAL A 266 -1.08 -25.04 17.33
CA VAL A 266 -1.59 -23.67 17.39
C VAL A 266 -0.44 -22.68 17.39
N GLU A 267 -0.70 -21.42 17.06
CA GLU A 267 0.32 -20.38 17.07
C GLU A 267 -0.25 -19.07 17.60
N ALA A 268 0.55 -18.36 18.40
CA ALA A 268 0.22 -17.00 18.82
C ALA A 268 0.02 -16.09 17.60
N ILE A 269 -1.02 -15.27 17.62
CA ILE A 269 -1.28 -14.33 16.51
C ILE A 269 -0.12 -13.35 16.32
N ASP A 270 0.03 -12.84 15.10
CA ASP A 270 0.91 -11.70 14.86
C ASP A 270 0.21 -10.42 15.31
N HIS A 271 0.91 -9.60 16.10
CA HIS A 271 0.40 -8.35 16.66
C HIS A 271 1.43 -7.27 16.39
N GLN A 272 1.01 -6.24 15.65
CA GLN A 272 1.82 -5.06 15.44
C GLN A 272 1.48 -4.03 16.51
N PRO A 273 2.43 -3.61 17.36
CA PRO A 273 2.17 -2.55 18.32
C PRO A 273 1.94 -1.20 17.64
N ASP A 274 1.20 -0.32 18.30
CA ASP A 274 0.87 1.00 17.75
C ASP A 274 2.17 1.75 17.39
N PRO A 275 2.41 2.07 16.10
CA PRO A 275 3.64 2.73 15.67
C PRO A 275 3.73 4.17 16.17
N ALA A 276 2.62 4.79 16.61
CA ALA A 276 2.61 6.13 17.17
C ALA A 276 3.05 6.18 18.65
N VAL A 277 3.16 5.02 19.31
CA VAL A 277 3.52 4.93 20.74
C VAL A 277 4.97 4.50 20.89
N ASN A 278 5.73 5.24 21.72
CA ASN A 278 7.01 4.75 22.21
C ASN A 278 6.77 3.73 23.33
N TRP A 279 7.30 2.53 23.17
CA TRP A 279 6.94 1.37 23.96
C TRP A 279 8.05 0.97 24.95
N PRO A 280 8.09 1.54 26.17
CA PRO A 280 9.07 1.13 27.18
C PRO A 280 8.77 -0.30 27.65
N LEU A 281 9.75 -1.19 27.55
CA LEU A 281 9.64 -2.58 28.03
C LEU A 281 10.25 -2.70 29.44
N PRO A 282 9.51 -3.21 30.44
CA PRO A 282 10.05 -3.50 31.77
C PRO A 282 11.22 -4.50 31.73
N ASP A 283 12.15 -4.36 32.67
CA ASP A 283 13.40 -5.13 32.69
C ASP A 283 13.18 -6.65 32.77
N HIS A 284 12.15 -7.09 33.49
CA HIS A 284 11.82 -8.52 33.63
C HIS A 284 11.26 -9.15 32.35
N LEU A 285 10.94 -8.37 31.31
CA LEU A 285 10.43 -8.87 30.03
C LEU A 285 11.46 -8.84 28.90
N ARG A 286 12.68 -8.36 29.15
CA ARG A 286 13.70 -8.13 28.10
C ARG A 286 14.09 -9.38 27.32
N ASP A 287 13.97 -10.56 27.93
CA ASP A 287 14.36 -11.84 27.34
C ASP A 287 13.21 -12.57 26.60
N TYR A 288 12.11 -11.85 26.33
CA TYR A 288 10.98 -12.35 25.55
C TYR A 288 11.01 -11.87 24.10
N GLU A 289 10.55 -12.75 23.20
CA GLU A 289 10.20 -12.34 21.85
C GLU A 289 8.97 -11.42 21.90
N ILE A 290 9.08 -10.25 21.30
CA ILE A 290 7.97 -9.29 21.20
C ILE A 290 7.28 -9.48 19.84
N SER A 291 5.97 -9.71 19.83
CA SER A 291 5.18 -9.84 18.60
C SER A 291 5.27 -8.57 17.76
N GLY A 292 5.36 -8.72 16.44
CA GLY A 292 5.55 -7.61 15.51
C GLY A 292 6.89 -6.85 15.67
N ILE A 293 7.74 -7.25 16.62
CA ILE A 293 9.07 -6.67 16.87
C ILE A 293 10.06 -7.84 17.01
N ASP A 294 10.46 -8.45 15.89
CA ASP A 294 11.47 -9.51 15.92
C ASP A 294 12.75 -9.01 16.63
N GLY A 295 13.28 -9.80 17.57
CA GLY A 295 14.51 -9.59 18.33
C GLY A 295 15.81 -9.53 17.51
N SER A 296 15.72 -9.17 16.23
CA SER A 296 16.85 -8.88 15.33
C SER A 296 16.57 -7.70 14.38
N SER A 297 15.50 -6.93 14.59
CA SER A 297 15.08 -5.87 13.65
C SER A 297 14.59 -4.60 14.35
N GLY A 298 15.49 -3.89 15.02
CA GLY A 298 15.30 -2.48 15.37
C GLY A 298 15.37 -1.53 14.15
N ASP A 299 15.03 -2.01 12.95
CA ASP A 299 15.12 -1.24 11.71
C ASP A 299 13.73 -1.18 11.04
N PRO A 300 12.99 -0.07 11.23
CA PRO A 300 11.73 0.19 10.54
C PRO A 300 11.82 0.01 9.01
N LEU A 301 13.01 0.22 8.44
CA LEU A 301 13.28 0.01 7.02
C LEU A 301 13.13 -1.48 6.66
N ARG A 302 13.62 -2.42 7.48
CA ARG A 302 13.48 -3.86 7.21
C ARG A 302 12.03 -4.35 7.30
N GLN A 303 11.24 -3.79 8.20
CA GLN A 303 9.81 -4.10 8.28
C GLN A 303 9.05 -3.59 7.05
N LEU A 304 9.32 -2.34 6.65
CA LEU A 304 8.81 -1.78 5.40
C LEU A 304 9.20 -2.66 4.20
N LEU A 305 10.48 -3.07 4.10
CA LEU A 305 10.97 -3.89 3.00
C LEU A 305 10.34 -5.29 2.96
N ARG A 306 10.06 -5.92 4.12
CA ARG A 306 9.30 -7.19 4.16
C ARG A 306 7.85 -6.99 3.70
N GLY A 307 7.21 -5.90 4.10
CA GLY A 307 5.87 -5.54 3.64
C GLY A 307 5.82 -5.35 2.13
N ILE A 308 6.81 -4.64 1.58
CA ILE A 308 6.97 -4.43 0.13
C ILE A 308 7.21 -5.76 -0.60
N ALA A 309 8.11 -6.60 -0.09
CA ALA A 309 8.39 -7.92 -0.67
C ALA A 309 7.20 -8.88 -0.64
N ALA A 310 6.27 -8.68 0.30
CA ALA A 310 5.03 -9.45 0.40
C ALA A 310 3.92 -8.93 -0.53
N LEU A 311 4.07 -7.75 -1.16
CA LEU A 311 3.07 -7.19 -2.07
C LEU A 311 2.83 -8.12 -3.26
N ARG A 312 1.58 -8.55 -3.43
CA ARG A 312 1.14 -9.32 -4.60
C ARG A 312 0.35 -8.42 -5.53
N LEU A 313 1.02 -7.81 -6.51
CA LEU A 313 0.36 -6.96 -7.50
C LEU A 313 -0.78 -7.71 -8.21
N PRO A 314 -1.94 -7.06 -8.45
CA PRO A 314 -3.09 -7.69 -9.09
C PRO A 314 -2.72 -8.19 -10.49
N PRO A 315 -3.25 -9.33 -10.95
CA PRO A 315 -2.89 -9.88 -12.26
C PRO A 315 -3.10 -8.84 -13.37
N VAL A 316 -2.21 -8.84 -14.37
CA VAL A 316 -2.32 -7.93 -15.51
C VAL A 316 -3.70 -8.11 -16.15
N SER A 317 -4.42 -6.99 -16.36
CA SER A 317 -5.79 -7.01 -16.88
C SER A 317 -5.90 -7.84 -18.17
N PRO A 318 -6.88 -8.76 -18.28
CA PRO A 318 -7.07 -9.60 -19.47
C PRO A 318 -7.54 -8.81 -20.70
N VAL A 319 -7.90 -7.54 -20.53
CA VAL A 319 -8.27 -6.62 -21.62
C VAL A 319 -7.03 -6.08 -22.35
N LEU A 320 -5.83 -6.22 -21.76
CA LEU A 320 -4.60 -5.82 -22.42
C LEU A 320 -4.17 -6.87 -23.45
N PRO A 321 -3.58 -6.44 -24.58
CA PRO A 321 -3.14 -7.35 -25.61
C PRO A 321 -2.11 -8.35 -25.08
N ASP A 322 -2.28 -9.61 -25.46
CA ASP A 322 -1.33 -10.67 -25.12
C ASP A 322 0.01 -10.50 -25.87
N PHE A 323 0.95 -11.43 -25.68
CA PHE A 323 2.26 -11.34 -26.33
C PHE A 323 2.17 -11.34 -27.87
N ALA A 324 1.28 -12.14 -28.45
CA ALA A 324 1.11 -12.24 -29.90
C ALA A 324 0.42 -10.99 -30.45
N GLU A 325 -0.60 -10.49 -29.76
CA GLU A 325 -1.32 -9.25 -30.09
C GLU A 325 -0.40 -8.04 -30.01
N ARG A 326 0.44 -7.92 -28.97
CA ARG A 326 1.42 -6.82 -28.88
C ARG A 326 2.48 -6.88 -29.98
N LYS A 327 2.89 -8.07 -30.43
CA LYS A 327 3.76 -8.20 -31.61
C LYS A 327 3.06 -7.70 -32.88
N GLN A 328 1.79 -8.05 -33.07
CA GLN A 328 0.99 -7.55 -34.18
C GLN A 328 0.81 -6.02 -34.12
N LEU A 329 0.55 -5.47 -32.92
CA LEU A 329 0.45 -4.04 -32.69
C LEU A 329 1.69 -3.31 -33.19
N ARG A 330 2.88 -3.77 -32.77
CA ARG A 330 4.17 -3.22 -33.23
C ARG A 330 4.31 -3.26 -34.74
N ASP A 331 3.92 -4.37 -35.37
CA ASP A 331 4.02 -4.52 -36.81
C ASP A 331 3.08 -3.53 -37.54
N ARG A 332 1.87 -3.30 -37.01
CA ARG A 332 0.92 -2.27 -37.51
C ARG A 332 1.45 -0.86 -37.35
N ILE A 333 1.99 -0.52 -36.18
CA ILE A 333 2.63 0.79 -35.93
C ILE A 333 3.79 1.02 -36.91
N THR A 334 4.62 0.00 -37.14
CA THR A 334 5.76 0.06 -38.07
C THR A 334 5.30 0.27 -39.52
N GLN A 335 4.24 -0.44 -39.94
CA GLN A 335 3.60 -0.25 -41.25
C GLN A 335 3.09 1.18 -41.41
N GLY A 336 2.35 1.70 -40.41
CA GLY A 336 1.81 3.06 -40.43
C GLY A 336 2.90 4.13 -40.52
N LYS A 337 3.96 4.01 -39.73
CA LYS A 337 5.13 4.92 -39.78
C LYS A 337 5.86 4.87 -41.12
N THR A 338 6.00 3.68 -41.71
CA THR A 338 6.66 3.53 -43.02
C THR A 338 5.83 4.18 -44.12
N ALA A 339 4.51 3.96 -44.12
CA ALA A 339 3.59 4.59 -45.06
C ALA A 339 3.58 6.13 -44.89
N TYR A 340 3.55 6.62 -43.65
CA TYR A 340 3.63 8.04 -43.33
C TYR A 340 4.89 8.71 -43.89
N ARG A 341 6.06 8.10 -43.71
CA ARG A 341 7.34 8.62 -44.25
C ARG A 341 7.41 8.60 -45.79
N GLN A 342 6.61 7.77 -46.42
CA GLN A 342 6.53 7.65 -47.88
C GLN A 342 5.37 8.45 -48.45
N ASP A 343 4.76 9.33 -47.65
CA ASP A 343 3.63 10.18 -48.02
C ASP A 343 2.38 9.41 -48.51
N ARG A 344 2.22 8.16 -48.02
CA ARG A 344 1.08 7.30 -48.33
C ARG A 344 0.02 7.42 -47.24
N GLN A 345 -0.65 8.57 -47.19
CA GLN A 345 -1.56 8.95 -46.10
C GLN A 345 -2.68 7.92 -45.82
N GLU A 346 -3.42 7.47 -46.83
CA GLU A 346 -4.53 6.51 -46.62
C GLU A 346 -4.03 5.18 -46.04
N ALA A 347 -2.89 4.68 -46.54
CA ALA A 347 -2.27 3.46 -46.02
C ALA A 347 -1.77 3.64 -44.58
N ALA A 348 -1.26 4.83 -44.24
CA ALA A 348 -0.85 5.15 -42.88
C ALA A 348 -2.06 5.17 -41.93
N ILE A 349 -3.15 5.85 -42.31
CA ILE A 349 -4.40 5.89 -41.53
C ILE A 349 -4.93 4.47 -41.30
N ALA A 350 -5.04 3.65 -42.34
CA ALA A 350 -5.54 2.28 -42.23
C ALA A 350 -4.69 1.43 -41.27
N ALA A 351 -3.36 1.55 -41.33
CA ALA A 351 -2.46 0.83 -40.44
C ALA A 351 -2.59 1.27 -38.97
N PHE A 352 -2.72 2.58 -38.71
CA PHE A 352 -2.92 3.08 -37.34
C PHE A 352 -4.31 2.76 -36.80
N GLN A 353 -5.36 2.79 -37.61
CA GLN A 353 -6.69 2.30 -37.20
C GLN A 353 -6.65 0.81 -36.86
N ALA A 354 -5.95 -0.01 -37.66
CA ALA A 354 -5.74 -1.42 -37.34
C ALA A 354 -4.96 -1.62 -36.02
N ALA A 355 -3.96 -0.77 -35.74
CA ALA A 355 -3.28 -0.78 -34.44
C ALA A 355 -4.26 -0.51 -33.28
N LEU A 356 -5.18 0.45 -33.44
CA LEU A 356 -6.21 0.76 -32.44
C LEU A 356 -7.24 -0.35 -32.24
N THR A 357 -7.44 -1.24 -33.22
CA THR A 357 -8.28 -2.43 -33.00
C THR A 357 -7.62 -3.45 -32.06
N ILE A 358 -6.29 -3.45 -31.97
CA ILE A 358 -5.53 -4.34 -31.09
C ILE A 358 -5.32 -3.69 -29.71
N ASN A 359 -4.90 -2.43 -29.70
CA ASN A 359 -4.78 -1.64 -28.49
C ASN A 359 -5.46 -0.28 -28.71
N PRO A 360 -6.73 -0.13 -28.31
CA PRO A 360 -7.44 1.15 -28.37
C PRO A 360 -6.73 2.26 -27.61
N GLY A 361 -5.79 1.90 -26.74
CA GLY A 361 -4.97 2.80 -25.96
C GLY A 361 -3.65 3.23 -26.56
N SER A 362 -3.33 2.84 -27.80
CA SER A 362 -2.01 3.13 -28.37
C SER A 362 -1.81 4.63 -28.62
N ARG A 363 -1.00 5.27 -27.75
CA ARG A 363 -0.67 6.69 -27.84
C ARG A 363 -0.05 7.03 -29.19
N ILE A 364 0.86 6.18 -29.68
CA ILE A 364 1.54 6.38 -30.97
C ILE A 364 0.53 6.41 -32.13
N ALA A 365 -0.41 5.46 -32.16
CA ALA A 365 -1.43 5.44 -33.21
C ALA A 365 -2.32 6.69 -33.15
N HIS A 366 -2.77 7.09 -31.96
CA HIS A 366 -3.55 8.31 -31.77
C HIS A 366 -2.79 9.57 -32.20
N GLN A 367 -1.51 9.70 -31.85
CA GLN A 367 -0.69 10.85 -32.25
C GLN A 367 -0.55 10.97 -33.78
N HIS A 368 -0.26 9.86 -34.46
CA HIS A 368 -0.13 9.89 -35.92
C HIS A 368 -1.46 10.13 -36.61
N LEU A 369 -2.57 9.54 -36.12
CA LEU A 369 -3.90 9.79 -36.67
C LEU A 369 -4.32 11.25 -36.51
N SER A 370 -4.05 11.85 -35.33
CA SER A 370 -4.28 13.28 -35.10
C SER A 370 -3.62 14.14 -36.18
N HIS A 371 -2.36 13.85 -36.51
CA HIS A 371 -1.62 14.60 -37.52
C HIS A 371 -2.11 14.33 -38.94
N LEU A 372 -2.38 13.07 -39.29
CA LEU A 372 -2.88 12.69 -40.61
C LEU A 372 -4.24 13.32 -40.92
N TYR A 373 -5.17 13.33 -39.95
CA TYR A 373 -6.47 13.99 -40.14
C TYR A 373 -6.34 15.51 -40.21
N TRP A 374 -5.39 16.11 -39.49
CA TRP A 374 -5.07 17.52 -39.66
C TRP A 374 -4.61 17.85 -41.08
N GLN A 375 -3.71 17.05 -41.65
CA GLN A 375 -3.26 17.22 -43.05
C GLN A 375 -4.40 17.09 -44.06
N GLN A 376 -5.49 16.39 -43.71
CA GLN A 376 -6.70 16.25 -44.51
C GLN A 376 -7.77 17.32 -44.21
N ASN A 377 -7.47 18.27 -43.33
CA ASN A 377 -8.40 19.29 -42.84
C ASN A 377 -9.65 18.71 -42.12
N ASP A 378 -9.53 17.49 -41.54
CA ASP A 378 -10.56 16.85 -40.70
C ASP A 378 -10.29 17.17 -39.22
N LEU A 379 -10.62 18.41 -38.86
CA LEU A 379 -10.37 18.95 -37.53
C LEU A 379 -11.04 18.16 -36.39
N PRO A 380 -12.32 17.73 -36.48
CA PRO A 380 -12.97 16.99 -35.41
C PRO A 380 -12.26 15.66 -35.08
N ARG A 381 -11.86 14.88 -36.09
CA ARG A 381 -11.13 13.63 -35.86
C ARG A 381 -9.72 13.89 -35.35
N SER A 382 -9.07 14.93 -35.87
CA SER A 382 -7.75 15.34 -35.38
C SER A 382 -7.79 15.61 -33.87
N LEU A 383 -8.70 16.47 -33.41
CA LEU A 383 -8.86 16.82 -31.99
C LEU A 383 -9.25 15.62 -31.13
N HIS A 384 -10.13 14.74 -31.63
CA HIS A 384 -10.51 13.53 -30.92
C HIS A 384 -9.31 12.62 -30.65
N HIS A 385 -8.50 12.32 -31.68
CA HIS A 385 -7.30 11.51 -31.50
C HIS A 385 -6.23 12.23 -30.68
N HIS A 386 -6.11 13.55 -30.78
CA HIS A 386 -5.22 14.34 -29.93
C HIS A 386 -5.57 14.20 -28.45
N ALA A 387 -6.84 14.37 -28.09
CA ALA A 387 -7.31 14.22 -26.71
C ALA A 387 -7.03 12.82 -26.14
N LEU A 388 -7.23 11.77 -26.94
CA LEU A 388 -6.93 10.39 -26.53
C LEU A 388 -5.43 10.12 -26.38
N ALA A 389 -4.59 10.72 -27.23
CA ALA A 389 -3.14 10.66 -27.07
C ALA A 389 -2.66 11.38 -25.81
N LEU A 390 -3.35 12.44 -25.38
CA LEU A 390 -3.05 13.19 -24.16
C LEU A 390 -3.54 12.48 -22.89
N SER A 391 -4.73 11.92 -22.92
CA SER A 391 -5.33 11.30 -21.75
C SER A 391 -4.60 10.01 -21.34
N GLY A 392 -3.94 9.34 -22.30
CA GLY A 392 -3.30 8.03 -22.09
C GLY A 392 -4.37 7.00 -21.71
N ALA A 393 -4.52 5.92 -22.47
CA ALA A 393 -5.50 4.91 -22.09
C ALA A 393 -4.96 4.02 -20.98
N ILE A 394 -4.91 4.55 -19.77
CA ILE A 394 -4.88 3.71 -18.58
C ILE A 394 -6.29 3.73 -18.05
N ALA A 395 -7.01 2.64 -18.33
CA ALA A 395 -8.38 2.45 -17.87
C ALA A 395 -8.48 2.55 -16.34
N ASP A 396 -7.41 2.17 -15.64
CA ASP A 396 -7.21 2.35 -14.22
C ASP A 396 -6.53 3.69 -13.97
N GLY A 397 -7.32 4.74 -13.72
CA GLY A 397 -6.78 6.05 -13.34
C GLY A 397 -5.92 5.98 -12.06
N MET A 398 -5.61 7.13 -11.48
CA MET A 398 -4.73 7.21 -10.30
C MET A 398 -5.18 6.35 -9.10
N GLN A 399 -6.46 5.97 -9.02
CA GLN A 399 -7.01 5.10 -7.98
C GLN A 399 -6.89 3.58 -8.31
N GLY A 400 -6.23 3.23 -9.41
CA GLY A 400 -6.00 1.85 -9.81
C GLY A 400 -5.21 1.07 -8.78
N GLU A 401 -5.67 -0.14 -8.45
CA GLU A 401 -5.08 -1.01 -7.42
C GLU A 401 -3.58 -1.23 -7.63
N GLU A 402 -3.15 -1.52 -8.87
CA GLU A 402 -1.74 -1.71 -9.21
C GLU A 402 -0.88 -0.49 -8.87
N PHE A 403 -1.33 0.70 -9.31
CA PHE A 403 -0.58 1.93 -9.05
C PHE A 403 -0.58 2.26 -7.56
N GLN A 404 -1.68 2.07 -6.84
CA GLN A 404 -1.74 2.32 -5.40
C GLN A 404 -0.81 1.40 -4.62
N MET A 405 -0.68 0.13 -5.00
CA MET A 405 0.28 -0.79 -4.39
C MET A 405 1.73 -0.39 -4.64
N LEU A 406 2.07 -0.04 -5.89
CA LEU A 406 3.41 0.44 -6.23
C LEU A 406 3.71 1.77 -5.56
N LEU A 407 2.75 2.70 -5.52
CA LEU A 407 2.85 3.99 -4.84
C LEU A 407 3.16 3.77 -3.35
N ALA A 408 2.40 2.92 -2.67
CA ALA A 408 2.62 2.61 -1.26
C ALA A 408 4.03 2.05 -1.02
N ALA A 409 4.53 1.20 -1.92
CA ALA A 409 5.87 0.64 -1.82
C ALA A 409 6.98 1.69 -1.97
N VAL A 410 6.87 2.56 -2.97
CA VAL A 410 7.96 3.49 -3.32
C VAL A 410 7.89 4.81 -2.56
N ARG A 411 6.75 5.17 -1.96
CA ARG A 411 6.51 6.44 -1.25
C ARG A 411 7.61 6.81 -0.23
N PRO A 412 8.18 5.87 0.56
CA PRO A 412 9.24 6.21 1.53
C PRO A 412 10.59 6.52 0.87
N PHE A 413 10.75 6.16 -0.41
CA PHE A 413 11.98 6.26 -1.19
C PHE A 413 11.91 7.36 -2.27
N THR A 414 10.94 8.27 -2.19
CA THR A 414 10.79 9.36 -3.17
C THR A 414 10.16 10.62 -2.58
N LEU A 415 10.59 11.77 -3.08
CA LEU A 415 10.00 13.08 -2.80
C LEU A 415 8.98 13.52 -3.86
N LEU A 416 8.84 12.76 -4.96
CA LEU A 416 7.93 13.07 -6.04
C LEU A 416 6.47 13.15 -5.55
N SER A 417 5.67 13.98 -6.21
CA SER A 417 4.23 14.02 -5.97
C SER A 417 3.56 12.74 -6.49
N VAL A 418 2.35 12.44 -6.01
CA VAL A 418 1.58 11.31 -6.54
C VAL A 418 1.33 11.49 -8.04
N ASP A 419 1.10 12.72 -8.49
CA ASP A 419 0.86 13.05 -9.90
C ASP A 419 2.09 12.76 -10.77
N ARG A 420 3.30 13.13 -10.31
CA ARG A 420 4.56 12.87 -11.03
C ARG A 420 4.92 11.38 -11.06
N LEU A 421 4.67 10.64 -9.98
CA LEU A 421 4.79 9.18 -9.96
C LEU A 421 3.77 8.51 -10.89
N PHE A 422 2.53 8.98 -10.89
CA PHE A 422 1.49 8.47 -11.79
C PHE A 422 1.84 8.75 -13.26
N SER A 423 2.37 9.93 -13.56
CA SER A 423 2.89 10.27 -14.89
C SER A 423 3.99 9.30 -15.32
N LEU A 424 5.02 9.07 -14.50
CA LEU A 424 6.10 8.12 -14.80
C LEU A 424 5.59 6.69 -14.99
N TYR A 425 4.74 6.22 -14.09
CA TYR A 425 4.07 4.91 -14.20
C TYR A 425 3.32 4.81 -15.53
N SER A 426 2.54 5.84 -15.86
CA SER A 426 1.67 5.84 -17.02
C SER A 426 2.44 5.86 -18.34
N LEU A 427 3.42 6.76 -18.43
CA LEU A 427 4.28 6.90 -19.59
C LEU A 427 5.12 5.64 -19.84
N THR A 428 5.64 5.03 -18.78
CA THR A 428 6.44 3.78 -18.87
C THR A 428 5.58 2.60 -19.27
N LYS A 429 4.37 2.47 -18.70
CA LYS A 429 3.41 1.42 -19.06
C LYS A 429 3.05 1.55 -20.54
N GLN A 430 2.78 2.77 -21.01
CA GLN A 430 2.50 3.02 -22.43
C GLN A 430 3.68 2.67 -23.34
N ILE A 431 4.90 3.05 -22.97
CA ILE A 431 6.12 2.69 -23.71
C ILE A 431 6.26 1.18 -23.87
N CYS A 432 5.96 0.43 -22.81
CA CYS A 432 6.03 -1.02 -22.83
C CYS A 432 4.92 -1.62 -23.70
N LEU A 433 3.69 -1.12 -23.59
CA LEU A 433 2.54 -1.61 -24.37
C LEU A 433 2.65 -1.29 -25.87
N ASP A 434 3.18 -0.12 -26.22
CA ASP A 434 3.46 0.28 -27.62
C ASP A 434 4.81 -0.28 -28.13
N ASP A 435 5.54 -1.02 -27.30
CA ASP A 435 6.84 -1.64 -27.59
C ASP A 435 7.87 -0.66 -28.19
N VAL A 436 7.97 0.54 -27.59
CA VAL A 436 8.87 1.61 -28.04
C VAL A 436 10.34 1.21 -27.77
N PRO A 437 11.24 1.27 -28.77
CA PRO A 437 12.64 0.88 -28.59
C PRO A 437 13.44 1.84 -27.70
N GLY A 438 14.37 1.29 -26.95
CA GLY A 438 15.34 2.03 -26.13
C GLY A 438 15.31 1.65 -24.65
N GLU A 439 16.21 2.21 -23.86
CA GLU A 439 16.30 2.04 -22.42
C GLU A 439 15.47 3.10 -21.68
N ILE A 440 15.31 2.92 -20.37
CA ILE A 440 14.78 3.94 -19.47
C ILE A 440 15.97 4.58 -18.75
N VAL A 441 16.00 5.90 -18.68
CA VAL A 441 17.05 6.65 -17.98
C VAL A 441 16.42 7.62 -17.00
N GLU A 442 16.88 7.57 -15.76
CA GLU A 442 16.59 8.53 -14.70
C GLU A 442 17.88 9.25 -14.31
N CYS A 443 17.83 10.58 -14.30
CA CYS A 443 18.93 11.45 -13.90
C CYS A 443 18.48 12.24 -12.68
N GLY A 444 18.95 11.83 -11.49
CA GLY A 444 18.44 12.27 -10.20
C GLY A 444 17.49 11.21 -9.65
N THR A 445 17.98 10.43 -8.69
CA THR A 445 17.30 9.23 -8.19
C THR A 445 16.98 9.35 -6.70
N CYS A 446 17.74 10.15 -5.96
CA CYS A 446 17.63 10.29 -4.51
C CYS A 446 17.60 8.90 -3.85
N ARG A 447 16.53 8.54 -3.14
CA ARG A 447 16.40 7.23 -2.48
C ARG A 447 15.95 6.10 -3.42
N GLY A 448 15.73 6.36 -4.70
CA GLY A 448 15.51 5.35 -5.74
C GLY A 448 14.07 4.90 -5.98
N GLY A 449 13.08 5.54 -5.36
CA GLY A 449 11.67 5.14 -5.49
C GLY A 449 11.12 5.24 -6.92
N ALA A 450 11.54 6.24 -7.69
CA ALA A 450 11.13 6.43 -9.07
C ALA A 450 11.80 5.41 -10.02
N ALA A 451 13.13 5.22 -9.96
CA ALA A 451 13.82 4.12 -10.64
C ALA A 451 13.17 2.74 -10.37
N ALA A 452 12.84 2.43 -9.12
CA ALA A 452 12.24 1.15 -8.76
C ALA A 452 10.80 1.01 -9.30
N LEU A 453 10.00 2.09 -9.29
CA LEU A 453 8.69 2.14 -9.94
C LEU A 453 8.79 1.85 -11.44
N LEU A 454 9.70 2.54 -12.13
CA LEU A 454 9.96 2.36 -13.56
C LEU A 454 10.34 0.90 -13.87
N ALA A 455 11.23 0.32 -13.06
CA ALA A 455 11.70 -1.05 -13.22
C ALA A 455 10.58 -2.08 -13.00
N ALA A 456 9.70 -1.87 -12.01
CA ALA A 456 8.55 -2.73 -11.77
C ALA A 456 7.56 -2.73 -12.94
N VAL A 457 7.31 -1.56 -13.54
CA VAL A 457 6.49 -1.44 -14.75
C VAL A 457 7.16 -2.14 -15.94
N VAL A 458 8.47 -1.95 -16.14
CA VAL A 458 9.23 -2.62 -17.20
C VAL A 458 9.17 -4.14 -17.06
N GLN A 459 9.42 -4.67 -15.86
CA GLN A 459 9.38 -6.11 -15.57
C GLN A 459 8.03 -6.73 -15.96
N ARG A 460 6.95 -5.96 -15.75
CA ARG A 460 5.57 -6.44 -15.93
C ARG A 460 5.06 -6.33 -17.36
N TYR A 461 5.44 -5.27 -18.08
CA TYR A 461 4.82 -4.93 -19.36
C TYR A 461 5.76 -5.00 -20.56
N SER A 462 7.07 -4.92 -20.38
CA SER A 462 8.00 -4.87 -21.51
C SER A 462 8.04 -6.20 -22.26
N LEU A 463 7.94 -6.16 -23.59
CA LEU A 463 8.12 -7.33 -24.46
C LEU A 463 9.58 -7.65 -24.77
N ARG A 464 10.48 -6.75 -24.38
CA ARG A 464 11.91 -6.81 -24.65
C ARG A 464 12.70 -6.64 -23.35
N PRO A 465 13.91 -7.21 -23.27
CA PRO A 465 14.85 -6.82 -22.23
C PRO A 465 15.06 -5.31 -22.29
N ARG A 466 14.96 -4.67 -21.14
CA ARG A 466 15.13 -3.22 -20.96
C ARG A 466 15.63 -2.97 -19.55
N TYR A 467 16.61 -2.09 -19.43
CA TYR A 467 17.19 -1.63 -18.18
C TYR A 467 16.69 -0.23 -17.83
N VAL A 468 16.73 0.06 -16.54
CA VAL A 468 16.57 1.40 -15.97
C VAL A 468 17.94 1.85 -15.51
N TYR A 469 18.53 2.84 -16.19
CA TYR A 469 19.77 3.46 -15.76
C TYR A 469 19.47 4.57 -14.77
N ALA A 470 20.01 4.45 -13.56
CA ALA A 470 19.79 5.36 -12.44
C ALA A 470 21.07 6.17 -12.18
N PHE A 471 21.14 7.38 -12.74
CA PHE A 471 22.28 8.28 -12.58
C PHE A 471 22.04 9.23 -11.41
N ASP A 472 23.00 9.31 -10.50
CA ASP A 472 22.97 10.21 -9.35
C ASP A 472 24.40 10.39 -8.81
N THR A 473 24.64 11.42 -8.01
CA THR A 473 25.89 11.50 -7.23
C THR A 473 25.89 10.44 -6.13
N PHE A 474 24.73 10.10 -5.57
CA PHE A 474 24.51 9.33 -4.33
C PHE A 474 25.22 9.91 -3.09
N GLU A 475 25.81 11.10 -3.24
CA GLU A 475 26.59 11.81 -2.23
C GLU A 475 25.94 13.16 -1.85
N GLY A 476 24.81 13.48 -2.47
CA GLY A 476 24.05 14.72 -2.26
C GLY A 476 24.16 15.67 -3.46
N MET A 477 23.38 16.74 -3.42
CA MET A 477 23.31 17.70 -4.52
C MET A 477 24.66 18.43 -4.72
N PRO A 478 25.07 18.72 -5.96
CA PRO A 478 26.20 19.61 -6.22
C PRO A 478 25.87 21.07 -5.83
N ASP A 479 26.89 21.91 -5.75
CA ASP A 479 26.71 23.35 -5.50
C ASP A 479 25.84 23.99 -6.60
N PRO A 480 24.75 24.70 -6.24
CA PRO A 480 23.98 25.48 -7.20
C PRO A 480 24.76 26.74 -7.61
N ILE A 481 24.44 27.30 -8.78
CA ILE A 481 24.97 28.59 -9.24
C ILE A 481 23.95 29.72 -9.06
N GLU A 482 24.32 30.96 -9.39
CA GLU A 482 23.48 32.15 -9.16
C GLU A 482 22.09 32.08 -9.80
N ILE A 483 21.95 31.32 -10.89
CA ILE A 483 20.70 31.14 -11.63
C ILE A 483 19.70 30.20 -10.94
N ASP A 484 20.19 29.33 -10.06
CA ASP A 484 19.40 28.31 -9.39
C ASP A 484 18.67 28.96 -8.22
N ARG A 485 17.44 29.38 -8.52
CA ARG A 485 16.58 30.12 -7.61
C ARG A 485 15.17 29.55 -7.62
N HIS A 486 14.48 29.74 -6.51
CA HIS A 486 13.03 29.54 -6.41
C HIS A 486 12.38 30.83 -5.92
N GLN A 487 11.50 31.40 -6.73
CA GLN A 487 10.83 32.68 -6.46
C GLN A 487 11.84 33.81 -6.16
N GLY A 488 12.99 33.77 -6.85
CA GLY A 488 14.08 34.74 -6.67
C GLY A 488 15.02 34.47 -5.49
N ILE A 489 14.71 33.49 -4.63
CA ILE A 489 15.54 33.08 -3.50
C ILE A 489 16.62 32.11 -4.00
N PRO A 490 17.93 32.34 -3.73
CA PRO A 490 19.00 31.40 -4.07
C PRO A 490 18.75 30.01 -3.49
N ALA A 491 19.01 28.95 -4.25
CA ALA A 491 18.80 27.56 -3.84
C ALA A 491 19.40 27.22 -2.46
N ASN A 492 20.64 27.66 -2.18
CA ASN A 492 21.30 27.46 -0.89
C ASN A 492 20.57 28.10 0.31
N GLU A 493 19.65 29.04 0.09
CA GLU A 493 18.83 29.68 1.12
C GLU A 493 17.44 29.04 1.30
N THR A 494 17.09 28.05 0.46
CA THR A 494 15.77 27.37 0.47
C THR A 494 15.73 26.09 1.32
N GLY A 495 16.89 25.60 1.75
CA GLY A 495 17.04 24.29 2.40
C GLY A 495 17.34 23.14 1.43
N PHE A 496 17.34 23.39 0.12
CA PHE A 496 17.78 22.46 -0.93
C PHE A 496 19.06 23.01 -1.57
N GLY A 497 20.20 22.71 -0.96
CA GLY A 497 21.51 23.20 -1.37
C GLY A 497 22.55 22.09 -1.47
N ALA A 498 23.80 22.48 -1.63
CA ALA A 498 24.92 21.55 -1.76
C ALA A 498 24.96 20.52 -0.61
N GLY A 499 25.16 19.25 -0.96
CA GLY A 499 25.25 18.14 -0.01
C GLY A 499 23.93 17.68 0.61
N THR A 500 22.80 18.34 0.32
CA THR A 500 21.47 17.87 0.74
C THR A 500 21.04 16.66 -0.10
N LEU A 501 19.99 15.96 0.35
CA LEU A 501 19.42 14.78 -0.34
C LEU A 501 20.39 13.61 -0.60
N LYS A 502 21.48 13.52 0.17
CA LYS A 502 22.41 12.38 0.10
C LYS A 502 21.70 11.06 0.37
N ALA A 503 21.82 10.13 -0.56
CA ALA A 503 21.21 8.81 -0.49
C ALA A 503 22.16 7.73 -1.05
N PRO A 504 22.97 7.06 -0.19
CA PRO A 504 23.87 6.00 -0.64
C PRO A 504 23.10 4.83 -1.28
N ILE A 505 23.64 4.29 -2.39
CA ILE A 505 23.02 3.20 -3.19
C ILE A 505 22.58 2.02 -2.32
N ALA A 506 23.50 1.49 -1.50
CA ALA A 506 23.28 0.28 -0.71
C ALA A 506 22.19 0.45 0.37
N GLU A 507 22.00 1.67 0.86
CA GLU A 507 21.05 1.99 1.93
C GLU A 507 19.69 2.44 1.39
N ASN A 508 19.55 2.63 0.08
CA ASN A 508 18.33 3.19 -0.51
C ASN A 508 17.92 2.43 -1.77
N LEU A 509 18.52 2.76 -2.93
CA LEU A 509 18.14 2.22 -4.23
C LEU A 509 18.17 0.68 -4.26
N ASN A 510 19.23 0.05 -3.73
CA ASN A 510 19.32 -1.41 -3.69
C ASN A 510 18.19 -2.03 -2.86
N LEU A 511 17.87 -1.43 -1.70
CA LEU A 511 16.86 -1.96 -0.80
C LEU A 511 15.48 -2.00 -1.46
N ILE A 512 15.04 -0.88 -2.04
CA ILE A 512 13.73 -0.84 -2.70
C ILE A 512 13.69 -1.73 -3.95
N CYS A 513 14.79 -1.80 -4.70
CA CYS A 513 14.87 -2.68 -5.87
C CYS A 513 14.81 -4.17 -5.48
N GLU A 514 15.51 -4.58 -4.43
CA GLU A 514 15.44 -5.94 -3.90
C GLU A 514 14.05 -6.27 -3.36
N ALA A 515 13.42 -5.34 -2.63
CA ALA A 515 12.09 -5.55 -2.08
C ALA A 515 11.01 -5.68 -3.17
N LEU A 516 11.15 -4.98 -4.31
CA LEU A 516 10.27 -5.16 -5.46
C LEU A 516 10.71 -6.29 -6.41
N GLY A 517 11.87 -6.92 -6.16
CA GLY A 517 12.41 -7.98 -7.02
C GLY A 517 12.84 -7.51 -8.42
N VAL A 518 13.33 -6.27 -8.53
CA VAL A 518 13.70 -5.60 -9.79
C VAL A 518 15.18 -5.20 -9.87
N GLN A 519 16.01 -5.64 -8.91
CA GLN A 519 17.43 -5.30 -8.83
C GLN A 519 18.23 -5.62 -10.10
N ASP A 520 17.86 -6.68 -10.83
CA ASP A 520 18.55 -7.07 -12.06
C ASP A 520 18.20 -6.17 -13.27
N LEU A 521 17.19 -5.31 -13.13
CA LEU A 521 16.77 -4.37 -14.17
C LEU A 521 17.33 -2.96 -13.96
N VAL A 522 17.86 -2.66 -12.77
CA VAL A 522 18.33 -1.31 -12.41
C VAL A 522 19.85 -1.26 -12.45
N ILE A 523 20.39 -0.30 -13.20
CA ILE A 523 21.84 -0.06 -13.31
C ILE A 523 22.16 1.28 -12.65
N PRO A 524 22.65 1.28 -11.39
CA PRO A 524 23.10 2.51 -10.73
C PRO A 524 24.40 3.01 -11.33
N VAL A 525 24.51 4.32 -11.54
CA VAL A 525 25.72 4.98 -12.03
C VAL A 525 26.04 6.20 -11.16
N ALA A 526 27.05 6.06 -10.30
CA ALA A 526 27.46 7.09 -9.34
C ALA A 526 28.38 8.15 -9.96
N GLY A 527 28.05 9.41 -9.75
CA GLY A 527 28.86 10.58 -10.08
C GLY A 527 28.08 11.69 -10.80
N LEU A 528 28.74 12.84 -10.98
CA LEU A 528 28.15 14.01 -11.63
C LEU A 528 27.73 13.71 -13.07
N PHE A 529 26.59 14.25 -13.49
CA PHE A 529 26.05 14.03 -14.84
C PHE A 529 27.02 14.41 -15.96
N ALA A 530 27.76 15.51 -15.80
CA ALA A 530 28.75 15.99 -16.77
C ALA A 530 29.87 14.97 -17.04
N GLU A 531 30.13 14.06 -16.10
CA GLU A 531 31.16 13.02 -16.21
C GLU A 531 30.55 11.66 -16.61
N THR A 532 29.48 11.28 -15.93
CA THR A 532 28.92 9.92 -16.01
C THR A 532 28.06 9.70 -17.24
N LEU A 533 27.29 10.70 -17.70
CA LEU A 533 26.43 10.56 -18.87
C LEU A 533 27.25 10.36 -20.15
N PRO A 534 28.31 11.16 -20.45
CA PRO A 534 29.14 10.91 -21.63
C PRO A 534 29.83 9.55 -21.59
N ALA A 535 30.32 9.13 -20.42
CA ALA A 535 31.02 7.85 -20.24
C ALA A 535 30.11 6.63 -20.47
N ASN A 536 28.82 6.74 -20.15
CA ASN A 536 27.85 5.64 -20.29
C ASN A 536 26.99 5.73 -21.55
N ARG A 537 27.13 6.81 -22.33
CA ARG A 537 26.34 7.08 -23.53
C ARG A 537 26.24 5.87 -24.46
N SER A 538 27.37 5.26 -24.82
CA SER A 538 27.42 4.10 -25.73
C SER A 538 26.75 2.86 -25.14
N ARG A 539 26.84 2.67 -23.82
CA ARG A 539 26.24 1.55 -23.10
C ARG A 539 24.72 1.66 -23.01
N ILE A 540 24.19 2.88 -22.86
CA ILE A 540 22.74 3.13 -22.84
C ILE A 540 22.11 2.86 -24.21
N GLY A 541 22.75 3.29 -25.30
CA GLY A 541 22.19 3.12 -26.64
C GLY A 541 20.97 4.03 -26.91
N ALA A 542 19.87 3.49 -27.41
CA ALA A 542 18.66 4.27 -27.68
C ALA A 542 17.87 4.49 -26.37
N ILE A 543 17.16 5.61 -26.22
CA ILE A 543 16.38 5.92 -25.00
C ILE A 543 14.89 6.04 -25.36
N ALA A 544 14.04 5.32 -24.63
CA ALA A 544 12.58 5.39 -24.79
C ALA A 544 11.93 6.38 -23.81
N LEU A 545 12.46 6.46 -22.58
CA LEU A 545 12.04 7.41 -21.54
C LEU A 545 13.27 8.04 -20.90
N LEU A 546 13.24 9.36 -20.79
CA LEU A 546 14.17 10.13 -19.97
C LEU A 546 13.38 10.82 -18.84
N HIS A 547 13.70 10.50 -17.60
CA HIS A 547 13.29 11.25 -16.43
C HIS A 547 14.46 12.17 -16.01
N ALA A 548 14.27 13.48 -16.13
CA ALA A 548 15.26 14.51 -15.81
C ALA A 548 14.83 15.24 -14.51
N ASP A 549 15.52 14.92 -13.42
CA ASP A 549 15.23 15.32 -12.04
C ASP A 549 16.54 15.80 -11.36
N GLY A 550 17.24 16.72 -12.04
CA GLY A 550 18.58 17.17 -11.68
C GLY A 550 18.63 18.51 -10.95
N ASP A 551 17.46 19.13 -10.72
CA ASP A 551 17.20 20.46 -10.14
C ASP A 551 17.89 21.67 -10.81
N TRP A 552 19.22 21.63 -10.90
CA TRP A 552 20.05 22.75 -11.30
C TRP A 552 20.11 22.96 -12.81
N TYR A 553 20.40 24.20 -13.19
CA TYR A 553 20.64 24.61 -14.56
C TYR A 553 21.75 23.78 -15.23
N GLU A 554 22.91 23.65 -14.57
CA GLU A 554 24.05 22.91 -15.13
C GLU A 554 23.75 21.41 -15.25
N SER A 555 23.07 20.83 -14.25
CA SER A 555 22.59 19.45 -14.27
C SER A 555 21.65 19.21 -15.46
N THR A 556 20.66 20.08 -15.62
CA THR A 556 19.66 20.00 -16.69
C THR A 556 20.31 20.10 -18.06
N LEU A 557 21.21 21.07 -18.27
CA LEU A 557 21.96 21.18 -19.53
C LEU A 557 22.85 19.96 -19.79
N ALA A 558 23.54 19.43 -18.78
CA ALA A 558 24.37 18.22 -18.93
C ALA A 558 23.53 17.02 -19.39
N ILE A 559 22.34 16.84 -18.80
CA ILE A 559 21.38 15.80 -19.18
C ILE A 559 20.95 15.98 -20.64
N PHE A 560 20.47 17.16 -21.03
CA PHE A 560 19.91 17.40 -22.36
C PHE A 560 20.97 17.39 -23.46
N ASN A 561 22.10 18.08 -23.26
CA ASN A 561 23.20 18.11 -24.23
C ASN A 561 23.78 16.72 -24.48
N THR A 562 23.77 15.86 -23.46
CA THR A 562 24.24 14.49 -23.62
C THR A 562 23.13 13.60 -24.19
N LEU A 563 22.03 13.38 -23.49
CA LEU A 563 21.14 12.26 -23.78
C LEU A 563 20.10 12.54 -24.87
N TYR A 564 19.75 13.80 -25.14
CA TYR A 564 18.59 14.14 -25.98
C TYR A 564 18.65 13.48 -27.38
N ASP A 565 19.83 13.40 -27.99
CA ASP A 565 19.99 12.80 -29.32
C ASP A 565 19.78 11.27 -29.33
N GLN A 566 19.97 10.59 -28.20
CA GLN A 566 19.72 9.15 -28.07
C GLN A 566 18.25 8.80 -27.88
N ILE A 567 17.42 9.77 -27.48
CA ILE A 567 15.99 9.57 -27.32
C ILE A 567 15.37 9.27 -28.69
N VAL A 568 14.58 8.21 -28.77
CA VAL A 568 13.92 7.83 -30.03
C VAL A 568 12.79 8.82 -30.36
N PRO A 569 12.36 8.93 -31.64
CA PRO A 569 11.34 9.90 -32.04
C PRO A 569 10.05 9.89 -31.20
N ASP A 570 9.57 8.70 -30.83
CA ASP A 570 8.36 8.51 -30.01
C ASP A 570 8.64 8.45 -28.50
N GLY A 571 9.91 8.64 -28.12
CA GLY A 571 10.35 8.65 -26.74
C GLY A 571 9.82 9.85 -25.99
N VAL A 572 9.66 9.68 -24.69
CA VAL A 572 9.08 10.67 -23.79
C VAL A 572 10.15 11.19 -22.84
N ILE A 573 10.00 12.45 -22.47
CA ILE A 573 10.84 13.14 -21.53
C ILE A 573 9.93 13.71 -20.45
N GLN A 574 10.21 13.40 -19.19
CA GLN A 574 9.63 14.07 -18.04
C GLN A 574 10.71 14.91 -17.36
N VAL A 575 10.42 16.19 -17.11
CA VAL A 575 11.29 17.14 -16.41
C VAL A 575 10.58 17.49 -15.10
N ASP A 576 11.23 17.20 -13.98
CA ASP A 576 10.57 17.20 -12.67
C ASP A 576 10.43 18.60 -12.06
N ASP A 577 11.46 19.44 -12.25
CA ASP A 577 11.59 20.74 -11.58
C ASP A 577 11.36 21.96 -12.46
N TYR A 578 10.78 21.77 -13.65
CA TYR A 578 10.58 22.86 -14.61
C TYR A 578 9.82 24.04 -14.02
N GLY A 579 8.80 23.78 -13.19
CA GLY A 579 8.02 24.82 -12.54
C GLY A 579 8.61 25.36 -11.24
N HIS A 580 9.44 24.58 -10.55
CA HIS A 580 10.02 24.94 -9.25
C HIS A 580 11.31 25.74 -9.38
N TRP A 581 12.31 25.26 -10.13
CA TRP A 581 13.62 25.91 -10.22
C TRP A 581 13.72 26.80 -11.47
N GLU A 582 14.03 28.09 -11.26
CA GLU A 582 14.27 29.03 -12.36
C GLU A 582 15.43 28.57 -13.26
N GLY A 583 16.48 27.99 -12.67
CA GLY A 583 17.62 27.41 -13.38
C GLY A 583 17.23 26.24 -14.30
N CYS A 584 16.47 25.26 -13.79
CA CYS A 584 15.93 24.15 -14.60
C CYS A 584 15.13 24.68 -15.80
N ARG A 585 14.18 25.59 -15.56
CA ARG A 585 13.36 26.19 -16.62
C ARG A 585 14.21 26.89 -17.68
N GLN A 586 15.20 27.68 -17.25
CA GLN A 586 16.06 28.41 -18.16
C GLN A 586 16.93 27.48 -19.00
N ALA A 587 17.46 26.39 -18.43
CA ALA A 587 18.23 25.38 -19.16
C ALA A 587 17.42 24.73 -20.28
N ILE A 588 16.14 24.41 -20.04
CA ILE A 588 15.26 23.84 -21.07
C ILE A 588 15.08 24.83 -22.24
N HIS A 589 14.76 26.08 -21.96
CA HIS A 589 14.54 27.09 -23.00
C HIS A 589 15.82 27.52 -23.72
N GLU A 590 16.97 27.44 -23.06
CA GLU A 590 18.26 27.60 -23.70
C GLU A 590 18.53 26.47 -24.69
N PHE A 591 18.31 25.21 -24.26
CA PHE A 591 18.46 24.06 -25.13
C PHE A 591 17.52 24.11 -26.34
N GLU A 592 16.26 24.53 -26.16
CA GLU A 592 15.30 24.76 -27.26
C GLU A 592 15.85 25.74 -28.31
N ARG A 593 16.39 26.87 -27.85
CA ARG A 593 16.97 27.91 -28.69
C ARG A 593 18.19 27.40 -29.46
N ASP A 594 19.08 26.69 -28.79
CA ASP A 594 20.31 26.16 -29.39
C ASP A 594 20.03 25.06 -30.43
N ARG A 595 18.97 24.28 -30.20
CA ARG A 595 18.53 23.21 -31.11
C ARG A 595 17.52 23.67 -32.17
N PHE A 596 17.12 24.95 -32.16
CA PHE A 596 16.05 25.48 -33.01
C PHE A 596 14.79 24.61 -32.97
N THR A 597 14.39 24.21 -31.78
CA THR A 597 13.23 23.33 -31.52
C THR A 597 12.33 23.96 -30.48
N GLU A 598 11.07 23.52 -30.45
CA GLU A 598 10.12 23.88 -29.40
C GLU A 598 9.48 22.60 -28.84
N PHE A 599 9.33 22.53 -27.52
CA PHE A 599 8.77 21.40 -26.83
C PHE A 599 7.31 21.66 -26.47
N GLY A 600 6.43 20.75 -26.86
CA GLY A 600 5.03 20.73 -26.43
C GLY A 600 4.90 20.30 -24.97
N LEU A 601 5.34 21.16 -24.04
CA LEU A 601 5.34 20.88 -22.61
C LEU A 601 3.92 20.71 -22.07
N ARG A 602 3.68 19.58 -21.40
CA ARG A 602 2.42 19.23 -20.75
C ARG A 602 2.63 19.22 -19.25
N SER A 603 1.92 20.08 -18.53
CA SER A 603 1.97 20.15 -17.08
C SER A 603 1.41 18.87 -16.45
N ILE A 604 2.10 18.39 -15.41
CA ILE A 604 1.67 17.29 -14.55
C ILE A 604 1.04 17.87 -13.29
N ASP A 605 1.81 18.71 -12.59
CA ASP A 605 1.40 19.46 -11.41
C ASP A 605 1.98 20.89 -11.49
N TYR A 606 2.23 21.54 -10.34
CA TYR A 606 2.78 22.90 -10.32
C TYR A 606 4.21 22.99 -10.85
N THR A 607 4.96 21.87 -10.88
CA THR A 607 6.37 21.85 -11.28
C THR A 607 6.68 20.91 -12.44
N GLY A 608 6.18 19.69 -12.39
CA GLY A 608 6.54 18.65 -13.35
C GLY A 608 5.91 18.91 -14.72
N VAL A 609 6.69 18.68 -15.77
CA VAL A 609 6.21 18.67 -17.15
C VAL A 609 6.69 17.44 -17.89
N TRP A 610 5.98 17.03 -18.92
CA TRP A 610 6.49 16.03 -19.87
C TRP A 610 6.19 16.41 -21.31
N PHE A 611 6.95 15.82 -22.23
CA PHE A 611 6.76 15.98 -23.66
C PHE A 611 7.34 14.79 -24.42
N THR A 612 7.03 14.70 -25.71
CA THR A 612 7.62 13.71 -26.62
C THR A 612 8.70 14.35 -27.46
N LYS A 613 9.81 13.64 -27.73
CA LYS A 613 10.92 14.17 -28.54
C LYS A 613 10.45 14.77 -29.86
N ARG A 614 9.57 14.04 -30.56
CA ARG A 614 8.81 14.59 -31.68
C ARG A 614 7.37 14.63 -31.27
N ASP A 615 6.88 15.82 -30.96
CA ASP A 615 5.45 16.03 -30.95
C ASP A 615 5.00 16.30 -32.40
N PRO A 616 4.23 15.40 -33.03
CA PRO A 616 3.62 15.73 -34.31
C PRO A 616 2.54 16.83 -34.16
N ALA A 617 2.22 17.27 -32.93
CA ALA A 617 1.43 18.46 -32.68
C ALA A 617 2.24 19.73 -32.99
N HIS A 618 2.01 20.20 -34.22
CA HIS A 618 2.27 21.51 -34.84
C HIS A 618 2.96 22.63 -34.02
N PRO A 619 3.88 23.40 -34.65
CA PRO A 619 4.24 24.76 -34.23
C PRO A 619 3.04 25.75 -34.13
N ASP A 620 1.93 25.44 -34.81
CA ASP A 620 0.69 26.24 -34.78
C ASP A 620 -0.30 25.70 -33.73
N CYS A 621 0.08 24.66 -32.96
CA CYS A 621 -0.77 24.12 -31.91
C CYS A 621 -0.72 25.00 -30.64
N ASN A 622 0.30 25.85 -30.49
CA ASN A 622 0.27 26.95 -29.52
C ASN A 622 -0.91 27.90 -29.78
N TYR A 623 -1.22 28.17 -31.06
CA TYR A 623 -2.39 28.96 -31.46
C TYR A 623 -3.70 28.31 -30.98
N TRP A 624 -3.85 26.99 -31.18
CA TRP A 624 -5.05 26.27 -30.73
C TRP A 624 -5.10 25.99 -29.23
N ARG A 625 -3.97 25.85 -28.53
CA ARG A 625 -3.92 25.83 -27.04
C ARG A 625 -4.45 27.13 -26.47
N ILE A 626 -4.04 28.27 -27.05
CA ILE A 626 -4.54 29.59 -26.68
C ILE A 626 -6.04 29.70 -26.99
N CYS A 627 -6.50 29.24 -28.15
CA CYS A 627 -7.93 29.24 -28.50
C CYS A 627 -8.78 28.32 -27.62
N TRP A 628 -8.26 27.12 -27.27
CA TRP A 628 -8.95 26.15 -26.41
C TRP A 628 -9.03 26.62 -24.97
N HIS A 629 -7.93 27.13 -24.40
CA HIS A 629 -7.94 27.74 -23.06
C HIS A 629 -8.77 29.02 -23.02
N GLY A 630 -8.77 29.83 -24.09
CA GLY A 630 -9.65 30.99 -24.25
C GLY A 630 -11.13 30.59 -24.29
N ALA A 631 -11.48 29.54 -25.04
CA ALA A 631 -12.84 29.00 -25.11
C ALA A 631 -13.30 28.42 -23.76
N LEU A 632 -12.44 27.68 -23.05
CA LEU A 632 -12.72 27.17 -21.70
C LEU A 632 -12.92 28.31 -20.69
N SER A 633 -12.10 29.36 -20.76
CA SER A 633 -12.24 30.55 -19.91
C SER A 633 -13.53 31.32 -20.22
N ALA A 634 -13.93 31.43 -21.49
CA ALA A 634 -15.18 32.06 -21.90
C ALA A 634 -16.41 31.29 -21.41
N VAL A 635 -16.37 29.95 -21.49
CA VAL A 635 -17.42 29.06 -20.95
C VAL A 635 -17.52 29.17 -19.42
N GLN A 636 -16.40 29.24 -18.70
CA GLN A 636 -16.38 29.45 -17.25
C GLN A 636 -16.89 30.84 -16.83
N GLN A 637 -16.77 31.84 -17.71
CA GLN A 637 -17.30 33.20 -17.53
C GLN A 637 -18.75 33.35 -18.03
N GLY A 638 -19.37 32.28 -18.53
CA GLY A 638 -20.79 32.24 -18.90
C GLY A 638 -21.11 32.64 -20.35
N ASP A 639 -20.12 32.79 -21.21
CA ASP A 639 -20.31 33.10 -22.62
C ASP A 639 -20.54 31.80 -23.42
N ARG A 640 -21.67 31.69 -24.14
CA ARG A 640 -22.19 30.40 -24.66
C ARG A 640 -22.12 30.22 -26.17
N ASP A 641 -21.71 31.22 -26.95
CA ASP A 641 -21.79 31.15 -28.41
C ASP A 641 -20.43 30.85 -29.07
N LEU A 642 -20.05 29.57 -29.08
CA LEU A 642 -18.87 29.06 -29.80
C LEU A 642 -19.08 28.92 -31.32
N HIS A 643 -20.31 29.08 -31.81
CA HIS A 643 -20.68 28.82 -33.21
C HIS A 643 -20.29 29.93 -34.19
N ASN A 644 -19.97 31.15 -33.71
CA ASN A 644 -19.67 32.31 -34.57
C ASN A 644 -18.17 32.70 -34.61
N TRP A 645 -17.28 31.90 -34.02
CA TRP A 645 -15.85 32.22 -34.02
C TRP A 645 -15.20 31.85 -35.36
N GLN A 646 -14.82 32.84 -36.17
CA GLN A 646 -14.11 32.67 -37.44
C GLN A 646 -12.60 32.89 -37.27
N CYS A 647 -11.80 32.04 -37.90
CA CYS A 647 -10.35 32.11 -37.89
C CYS A 647 -9.86 33.37 -38.64
N PRO A 648 -8.99 34.21 -38.06
CA PRO A 648 -8.27 35.23 -38.82
C PRO A 648 -7.25 34.55 -39.76
N PRO A 649 -6.94 35.16 -40.92
CA PRO A 649 -6.00 34.59 -41.87
C PRO A 649 -4.57 34.58 -41.29
N SER A 650 -3.84 33.50 -41.56
CA SER A 650 -2.43 33.32 -41.18
C SER A 650 -1.56 34.41 -41.80
N SER A 651 -0.93 35.25 -40.98
CA SER A 651 0.17 36.11 -41.43
C SER A 651 1.44 35.27 -41.55
N SER A 652 1.99 35.28 -42.77
CA SER A 652 3.22 34.63 -43.25
C SER A 652 4.45 34.76 -42.36
#